data_AF-A0A841DQG1-F1
#
_entry.id   AF-A0A841DQG1-F1
#
_cell.length_a   1.000
_cell.length_b   1.000
_cell.length_c   1.000
_cell.angle_alpha   90.00
_cell.angle_beta   90.00
_cell.angle_gamma   90.00
#
_symmetry.space_group_name_H-M   'P 1'
#
loop_
_entity.id
_entity.type
_entity.pdbx_description
1 polymer ?
#
loop_
_entity_poly.entity_id
_entity_poly.type
_entity_poly.pdbx_seq_one_letter_code
_entity_poly.pdbx_strand_id
1 'polypeptide(L)'
;MATYLYRLGRFAFRRRRLVVLIWLGLLAAGVTGAVTLSGPTAAGFSIPGTESQRAADLLHDRFPQSGADSASARIVFQAPPGQKLAGNPQVRQTLDRLAKAPQVAHVLDPFAAKAISPDGRTGYAQVTYTVRAAEITPEAKDAVDAAIAPAKASGLTVEYGGEALQPSGAQHLTEVIGIGVAAVVLLITFGSLVAAGLPLLSAMIGVGIGVTAISALSGFVDIGSGTSILAMMIGLAVSIDYALFIMMRYRHELGTGLEAEEATGRAVGTAGSAVVFAGLTVVIALAGLFVVDIPFLTQMGLAAAFTVVIAVGIALTLLPALLGFAGPRVFSGRLGRLVTARRTGRATGTGAAGVAAVAGAAGAAGQADGTVPERVTAGRRWVRFVTKRPLAVLLVTVIGLGIVAIPATDLELGLPNDSTAAPDSTQRKAYDLLTEGFGPGFNGPLIVVVDAGNTPSPPNAASATAAAIRALPDVKLVSPPRFNPAGNTALLTVIPDSGPSTTQTSDLVKSIRALPKHDGAEIAVTGATAISIDVSDKLAGALVPYLSLIVGLAFLLLMLVFRSLLVPLKATLGFLFSVAATFGALVAVFQWGWLADLFGITGQTGPVISMLPIFLIGVVFGLAMDYQIFLVTRMREEHVHGAEPQAAVVDGFAHGARVVTAAAVIMTAVFSGFILSDQALIREMGFGLALAVLIDAFVVRMTLVPAVMALLGRRAWYLPRWLDRLLPRVDVEGDSLRTRQPSVPREPELVSGGRDDGH
;
A
#
# COMPACT_ATOMS: atom_id res chain seq x y z
N MET A 1 27.80 -13.04 -5.83
CA MET A 1 26.80 -12.06 -6.29
C MET A 1 27.39 -10.66 -6.44
N ALA A 2 27.96 -10.09 -5.38
CA ALA A 2 28.59 -8.76 -5.37
C ALA A 2 29.55 -8.47 -6.53
N THR A 3 30.38 -9.44 -6.95
CA THR A 3 31.30 -9.25 -8.10
C THR A 3 30.58 -9.06 -9.44
N TYR A 4 29.45 -9.74 -9.66
CA TYR A 4 28.66 -9.56 -10.88
C TYR A 4 27.97 -8.20 -10.87
N LEU A 5 27.40 -7.81 -9.74
CA LEU A 5 26.78 -6.49 -9.56
C LEU A 5 27.78 -5.34 -9.69
N TYR A 6 29.00 -5.52 -9.19
CA TYR A 6 30.09 -4.57 -9.40
C TYR A 6 30.41 -4.37 -10.89
N ARG A 7 30.53 -5.47 -11.65
CA ARG A 7 30.76 -5.41 -13.11
C ARG A 7 29.59 -4.77 -13.83
N LEU A 8 28.35 -5.08 -13.42
CA LEU A 8 27.14 -4.50 -13.96
C LEU A 8 27.08 -2.98 -13.75
N GLY A 9 27.39 -2.50 -12.54
CA GLY A 9 27.44 -1.07 -12.24
C GLY A 9 28.46 -0.32 -13.08
N ARG A 10 29.69 -0.86 -13.23
CA ARG A 10 30.71 -0.28 -14.12
C ARG A 10 30.30 -0.30 -15.58
N PHE A 11 29.71 -1.40 -16.04
CA PHE A 11 29.19 -1.52 -17.40
C PHE A 11 28.13 -0.45 -17.69
N ALA A 12 27.16 -0.30 -16.78
CA ALA A 12 26.10 0.69 -16.91
C ALA A 12 26.63 2.13 -16.89
N PHE A 13 27.63 2.42 -16.05
CA PHE A 13 28.31 3.72 -16.03
C PHE A 13 29.04 4.04 -17.34
N ARG A 14 29.78 3.06 -17.90
CA ARG A 14 30.54 3.22 -19.15
C ARG A 14 29.64 3.31 -20.38
N ARG A 15 28.67 2.41 -20.49
CA ARG A 15 27.73 2.30 -21.62
C ARG A 15 26.42 3.06 -21.32
N ARG A 16 26.51 4.17 -20.56
CA ARG A 16 25.35 4.93 -20.06
C ARG A 16 24.31 5.30 -21.10
N ARG A 17 24.73 5.66 -22.32
CA ARG A 17 23.81 5.98 -23.44
C ARG A 17 22.98 4.76 -23.85
N LEU A 18 23.61 3.60 -23.98
CA LEU A 18 22.93 2.36 -24.37
C LEU A 18 21.94 1.90 -23.29
N VAL A 19 22.33 1.97 -22.02
CA VAL A 19 21.43 1.60 -20.91
C VAL A 19 20.21 2.52 -20.85
N VAL A 20 20.40 3.84 -20.96
CA VAL A 20 19.27 4.79 -21.00
C VAL A 20 18.38 4.54 -22.21
N LEU A 21 18.94 4.29 -23.40
CA LEU A 21 18.16 3.99 -24.60
C LEU A 21 17.33 2.70 -24.45
N ILE A 22 17.87 1.66 -23.81
CA ILE A 22 17.12 0.42 -23.54
C ILE A 22 15.93 0.71 -22.64
N TRP A 23 16.12 1.43 -21.52
CA TRP A 23 15.02 1.73 -20.60
C TRP A 23 13.97 2.67 -21.20
N LEU A 24 14.39 3.68 -21.97
CA LEU A 24 13.46 4.53 -22.71
C LEU A 24 12.73 3.75 -23.82
N GLY A 25 13.40 2.80 -24.46
CA GLY A 25 12.79 1.89 -25.43
C GLY A 25 11.75 0.96 -24.78
N LEU A 26 12.03 0.43 -23.59
CA LEU A 26 11.07 -0.34 -22.81
C LEU A 26 9.87 0.50 -22.38
N LEU A 27 10.08 1.75 -21.97
CA LEU A 27 9.00 2.68 -21.66
C LEU A 27 8.15 2.98 -22.90
N ALA A 28 8.77 3.27 -24.03
CA ALA A 28 8.06 3.49 -25.29
C ALA A 28 7.28 2.24 -25.73
N ALA A 29 7.87 1.05 -25.60
CA ALA A 29 7.19 -0.21 -25.89
C ALA A 29 6.01 -0.46 -24.94
N GLY A 30 6.17 -0.17 -23.65
CA GLY A 30 5.10 -0.25 -22.65
C GLY A 30 3.96 0.72 -22.97
N VAL A 31 4.26 1.98 -23.28
CA VAL A 31 3.27 2.99 -23.68
C VAL A 31 2.53 2.55 -24.95
N THR A 32 3.25 2.10 -25.97
CA THR A 32 2.62 1.58 -27.21
C THR A 32 1.72 0.40 -26.89
N GLY A 33 2.20 -0.58 -26.12
CA GLY A 33 1.39 -1.73 -25.71
C GLY A 33 0.17 -1.34 -24.90
N ALA A 34 0.28 -0.37 -23.98
CA ALA A 34 -0.86 0.12 -23.22
C ALA A 34 -1.90 0.75 -24.17
N VAL A 35 -1.49 1.60 -25.12
CA VAL A 35 -2.41 2.26 -26.04
C VAL A 35 -3.06 1.28 -27.03
N THR A 36 -2.34 0.25 -27.47
CA THR A 36 -2.83 -0.67 -28.51
C THR A 36 -3.51 -1.92 -27.98
N LEU A 37 -3.16 -2.37 -26.77
CA LEU A 37 -3.59 -3.65 -26.21
C LEU A 37 -4.44 -3.50 -24.96
N SER A 38 -4.55 -2.32 -24.31
CA SER A 38 -5.30 -2.24 -23.05
C SER A 38 -6.78 -2.60 -23.24
N GLY A 39 -7.25 -3.55 -22.44
CA GLY A 39 -8.67 -3.89 -22.30
C GLY A 39 -9.35 -3.08 -21.18
N PRO A 40 -10.70 -3.06 -21.15
CA PRO A 40 -11.45 -2.42 -20.08
C PRO A 40 -11.14 -3.09 -18.74
N THR A 41 -10.85 -2.28 -17.71
CA THR A 41 -10.59 -2.82 -16.36
C THR A 41 -11.88 -3.34 -15.74
N ALA A 42 -11.84 -4.54 -15.17
CA ALA A 42 -12.98 -5.10 -14.46
C ALA A 42 -13.23 -4.36 -13.13
N ALA A 43 -14.51 -4.08 -12.84
CA ALA A 43 -14.95 -3.51 -11.56
C ALA A 43 -15.54 -4.57 -10.61
N GLY A 44 -15.83 -5.78 -11.11
CA GLY A 44 -16.44 -6.86 -10.34
C GLY A 44 -15.41 -7.70 -9.58
N PHE A 45 -15.69 -7.96 -8.30
CA PHE A 45 -14.94 -8.92 -7.49
C PHE A 45 -15.62 -10.29 -7.59
N SER A 46 -15.10 -11.19 -8.43
CA SER A 46 -15.53 -12.60 -8.37
C SER A 46 -14.72 -13.33 -7.30
N ILE A 47 -15.41 -14.07 -6.45
CA ILE A 47 -14.78 -14.97 -5.48
C ILE A 47 -15.33 -16.37 -5.67
N PRO A 48 -14.61 -17.20 -6.46
CA PRO A 48 -14.95 -18.59 -6.63
C PRO A 48 -15.07 -19.30 -5.27
N GLY A 49 -16.06 -20.17 -5.17
CA GLY A 49 -16.32 -20.99 -3.98
C GLY A 49 -17.19 -20.33 -2.90
N THR A 50 -17.62 -19.08 -3.08
CA THR A 50 -18.59 -18.43 -2.15
C THR A 50 -20.03 -18.74 -2.53
N GLU A 51 -20.93 -18.68 -1.54
CA GLU A 51 -22.35 -18.92 -1.77
C GLU A 51 -22.97 -17.76 -2.57
N SER A 52 -22.59 -16.52 -2.27
CA SER A 52 -23.08 -15.35 -2.99
C SER A 52 -22.71 -15.37 -4.48
N GLN A 53 -21.53 -15.88 -4.81
CA GLN A 53 -21.11 -16.09 -6.21
C GLN A 53 -21.94 -17.19 -6.87
N ARG A 54 -22.12 -18.34 -6.22
CA ARG A 54 -22.97 -19.42 -6.76
C ARG A 54 -24.40 -18.94 -7.02
N ALA A 55 -24.96 -18.14 -6.12
CA ALA A 55 -26.28 -17.55 -6.29
C ALA A 55 -26.30 -16.50 -7.41
N ALA A 56 -25.23 -15.72 -7.60
CA ALA A 56 -25.09 -14.81 -8.73
C ALA A 56 -24.99 -15.56 -10.07
N ASP A 57 -24.24 -16.66 -10.11
CA ASP A 57 -24.13 -17.53 -11.29
C ASP A 57 -25.49 -18.17 -11.63
N LEU A 58 -26.22 -18.66 -10.61
CA LEU A 58 -27.59 -19.18 -10.78
C LEU A 58 -28.57 -18.13 -11.27
N LEU A 59 -28.44 -16.88 -10.81
CA LEU A 59 -29.24 -15.76 -11.30
C LEU A 59 -28.99 -15.49 -12.77
N HIS A 60 -27.72 -15.51 -13.18
CA HIS A 60 -27.32 -15.33 -14.58
C HIS A 60 -27.92 -16.44 -15.46
N ASP A 61 -27.83 -17.69 -15.03
CA ASP A 61 -28.32 -18.86 -15.78
C ASP A 61 -29.85 -18.96 -15.83
N ARG A 62 -30.54 -18.72 -14.71
CA ARG A 62 -31.98 -18.96 -14.56
C ARG A 62 -32.83 -17.72 -14.81
N PHE A 63 -32.24 -16.53 -14.73
CA PHE A 63 -32.90 -15.25 -14.99
C PHE A 63 -32.08 -14.34 -15.93
N PRO A 64 -31.79 -14.77 -17.17
CA PRO A 64 -30.99 -13.98 -18.13
C PRO A 64 -31.63 -12.64 -18.49
N GLN A 65 -32.96 -12.51 -18.33
CA GLN A 65 -33.69 -11.26 -18.59
C GLN A 65 -33.50 -10.18 -17.51
N SER A 66 -32.82 -10.50 -16.41
CA SER A 66 -32.60 -9.55 -15.30
C SER A 66 -31.58 -8.45 -15.62
N GLY A 67 -30.81 -8.59 -16.70
CA GLY A 67 -29.70 -7.68 -17.01
C GLY A 67 -28.62 -7.70 -15.92
N ALA A 68 -28.27 -8.88 -15.40
CA ALA A 68 -27.34 -9.03 -14.27
C ALA A 68 -25.96 -8.39 -14.50
N ASP A 69 -25.55 -8.24 -15.77
CA ASP A 69 -24.27 -7.63 -16.17
C ASP A 69 -24.39 -6.16 -16.59
N SER A 70 -25.60 -5.60 -16.62
CA SER A 70 -25.84 -4.21 -17.02
C SER A 70 -25.57 -3.25 -15.86
N ALA A 71 -24.82 -2.17 -16.12
CA ALA A 71 -24.60 -1.17 -15.09
C ALA A 71 -25.92 -0.49 -14.70
N SER A 72 -26.04 -0.10 -13.44
CA SER A 72 -27.22 0.62 -12.97
C SER A 72 -26.86 1.79 -12.07
N ALA A 73 -27.63 2.87 -12.18
CA ALA A 73 -27.59 4.03 -11.32
C ALA A 73 -28.95 4.24 -10.66
N ARG A 74 -28.94 4.78 -9.43
CA ARG A 74 -30.16 5.21 -8.75
C ARG A 74 -30.16 6.73 -8.66
N ILE A 75 -31.17 7.35 -9.25
CA ILE A 75 -31.40 8.80 -9.15
C ILE A 75 -32.44 9.02 -8.06
N VAL A 76 -32.07 9.69 -6.98
CA VAL A 76 -32.90 9.94 -5.81
C VAL A 76 -33.39 11.38 -5.85
N PHE A 77 -34.69 11.56 -5.72
CA PHE A 77 -35.37 12.85 -5.68
C PHE A 77 -35.92 13.05 -4.27
N GLN A 78 -35.75 14.26 -3.73
CA GLN A 78 -36.41 14.69 -2.50
C GLN A 78 -37.08 16.05 -2.72
N ALA A 79 -38.36 16.13 -2.38
CA ALA A 79 -39.14 17.36 -2.41
C ALA A 79 -38.80 18.27 -1.20
N PRO A 80 -38.93 19.60 -1.34
CA PRO A 80 -38.83 20.53 -0.21
C PRO A 80 -39.79 20.17 0.94
N PRO A 81 -39.52 20.58 2.18
CA PRO A 81 -40.43 20.37 3.31
C PRO A 81 -41.85 20.86 2.98
N GLY A 82 -42.85 20.01 3.22
CA GLY A 82 -44.26 20.31 2.95
C GLY A 82 -44.74 20.07 1.50
N GLN A 83 -43.86 19.67 0.58
CA GLN A 83 -44.23 19.30 -0.79
C GLN A 83 -44.10 17.79 -1.01
N LYS A 84 -44.83 17.26 -2.00
CA LYS A 84 -44.78 15.86 -2.43
C LYS A 84 -44.18 15.75 -3.82
N LEU A 85 -43.55 14.61 -4.12
CA LEU A 85 -43.06 14.31 -5.46
C LEU A 85 -44.18 14.03 -6.46
N ALA A 86 -45.31 13.50 -5.96
CA ALA A 86 -46.46 13.16 -6.78
C ALA A 86 -46.99 14.39 -7.55
N GLY A 87 -46.98 14.30 -8.88
CA GLY A 87 -47.46 15.36 -9.76
C GLY A 87 -46.44 16.46 -10.11
N ASN A 88 -45.18 16.36 -9.64
CA ASN A 88 -44.16 17.35 -9.99
C ASN A 88 -43.69 17.15 -11.45
N PRO A 89 -43.89 18.14 -12.35
CA PRO A 89 -43.53 18.01 -13.77
C PRO A 89 -42.03 17.90 -14.00
N GLN A 90 -41.19 18.41 -13.08
CA GLN A 90 -39.74 18.39 -13.19
C GLN A 90 -39.18 16.97 -13.07
N VAL A 91 -39.81 16.12 -12.24
CA VAL A 91 -39.42 14.70 -12.11
C VAL A 91 -39.64 13.98 -13.44
N ARG A 92 -40.84 14.12 -14.04
CA ARG A 92 -41.14 13.53 -15.36
C ARG A 92 -40.21 14.03 -16.45
N GLN A 93 -39.98 15.33 -16.52
CA GLN A 93 -39.06 15.91 -17.51
C GLN A 93 -37.62 15.38 -17.34
N THR A 94 -37.18 15.15 -16.11
CA THR A 94 -35.87 14.56 -15.82
C THR A 94 -35.80 13.11 -16.31
N LEU A 95 -36.83 12.29 -16.02
CA LEU A 95 -36.91 10.91 -16.48
C LEU A 95 -36.92 10.82 -18.02
N ASP A 96 -37.65 11.70 -18.71
CA ASP A 96 -37.70 11.75 -20.16
C ASP A 96 -36.34 12.10 -20.79
N ARG A 97 -35.55 12.95 -20.12
CA ARG A 97 -34.18 13.26 -20.55
C ARG A 97 -33.24 12.09 -20.30
N LEU A 98 -33.33 11.45 -19.12
CA LEU A 98 -32.53 10.28 -18.78
C LEU A 98 -32.79 9.12 -19.73
N ALA A 99 -34.04 8.89 -20.13
CA ALA A 99 -34.41 7.85 -21.10
C ALA A 99 -33.83 8.09 -22.51
N LYS A 100 -33.44 9.33 -22.82
CA LYS A 100 -32.80 9.71 -24.09
C LYS A 100 -31.27 9.86 -23.96
N ALA A 101 -30.72 9.65 -22.77
CA ALA A 101 -29.29 9.80 -22.54
C ALA A 101 -28.51 8.66 -23.22
N PRO A 102 -27.26 8.92 -23.66
CA PRO A 102 -26.43 7.89 -24.28
C PRO A 102 -26.26 6.67 -23.36
N GLN A 103 -26.21 5.48 -23.95
CA GLN A 103 -26.00 4.20 -23.27
C GLN A 103 -27.08 3.80 -22.24
N VAL A 104 -28.18 4.54 -22.10
CA VAL A 104 -29.30 4.15 -21.22
C VAL A 104 -30.20 3.15 -21.93
N ALA A 105 -30.42 1.99 -21.31
CA ALA A 105 -31.31 0.94 -21.81
C ALA A 105 -32.76 1.17 -21.38
N HIS A 106 -32.98 1.46 -20.10
CA HIS A 106 -34.31 1.67 -19.53
C HIS A 106 -34.22 2.52 -18.25
N VAL A 107 -35.25 3.34 -18.03
CA VAL A 107 -35.43 4.11 -16.80
C VAL A 107 -36.72 3.66 -16.12
N LEU A 108 -36.60 3.12 -14.90
CA LEU A 108 -37.74 2.72 -14.10
C LEU A 108 -38.34 3.96 -13.42
N ASP A 109 -39.58 4.30 -13.81
CA ASP A 109 -40.32 5.42 -13.24
C ASP A 109 -40.65 5.17 -11.75
N PRO A 110 -40.27 6.08 -10.82
CA PRO A 110 -40.58 5.97 -9.40
C PRO A 110 -42.07 5.82 -9.10
N PHE A 111 -42.93 6.49 -9.88
CA PHE A 111 -44.39 6.45 -9.68
C PHE A 111 -44.98 5.10 -10.08
N ALA A 112 -44.50 4.53 -11.19
CA ALA A 112 -44.94 3.22 -11.67
C ALA A 112 -44.42 2.08 -10.77
N ALA A 113 -43.18 2.20 -10.31
CA ALA A 113 -42.53 1.21 -9.44
C ALA A 113 -42.97 1.28 -7.97
N LYS A 114 -43.81 2.26 -7.59
CA LYS A 114 -44.15 2.59 -6.20
C LYS A 114 -42.89 2.83 -5.33
N ALA A 115 -41.85 3.38 -5.94
CA ALA A 115 -40.56 3.68 -5.34
C ALA A 115 -40.56 5.09 -4.70
N ILE A 116 -41.57 5.35 -3.87
CA ILE A 116 -41.78 6.61 -3.16
C ILE A 116 -41.90 6.30 -1.68
N SER A 117 -41.26 7.10 -0.83
CA SER A 117 -41.28 6.95 0.62
C SER A 117 -42.70 7.10 1.18
N PRO A 118 -42.99 6.53 2.37
CA PRO A 118 -44.32 6.61 2.98
C PRO A 118 -44.83 8.04 3.19
N ASP A 119 -43.93 9.01 3.41
CA ASP A 119 -44.27 10.43 3.55
C ASP A 119 -44.52 11.15 2.21
N GLY A 120 -44.25 10.49 1.07
CA GLY A 120 -44.42 11.02 -0.28
C GLY A 120 -43.35 12.02 -0.73
N ARG A 121 -42.28 12.19 0.07
CA ARG A 121 -41.29 13.26 -0.10
C ARG A 121 -40.03 12.81 -0.84
N THR A 122 -39.61 11.56 -0.64
CA THR A 122 -38.43 10.96 -1.27
C THR A 122 -38.86 9.89 -2.25
N GLY A 123 -38.18 9.78 -3.39
CA GLY A 123 -38.43 8.74 -4.36
C GLY A 123 -37.23 8.52 -5.24
N TYR A 124 -37.11 7.33 -5.84
CA TYR A 124 -35.94 7.00 -6.64
C TYR A 124 -36.30 6.37 -7.99
N ALA A 125 -35.55 6.74 -9.02
CA ALA A 125 -35.59 6.13 -10.33
C ALA A 125 -34.37 5.24 -10.52
N GLN A 126 -34.56 4.05 -11.09
CA GLN A 126 -33.47 3.15 -11.44
C GLN A 126 -33.16 3.33 -12.93
N VAL A 127 -31.95 3.76 -13.26
CA VAL A 127 -31.44 3.86 -14.62
C VAL A 127 -30.58 2.63 -14.89
N THR A 128 -30.91 1.87 -15.92
CA THR A 128 -30.11 0.71 -16.37
C THR A 128 -29.42 1.07 -17.68
N TYR A 129 -28.13 0.80 -17.77
CA TYR A 129 -27.32 1.06 -18.96
C TYR A 129 -27.21 -0.18 -19.85
N THR A 130 -26.95 0.01 -21.14
CA THR A 130 -26.69 -1.08 -22.10
C THR A 130 -25.31 -1.69 -21.94
N VAL A 131 -24.41 -1.04 -21.20
CA VAL A 131 -23.01 -1.42 -21.01
C VAL A 131 -22.68 -1.66 -19.53
N ARG A 132 -21.51 -2.24 -19.27
CA ARG A 132 -20.96 -2.41 -17.91
C ARG A 132 -20.46 -1.08 -17.34
N ALA A 133 -20.30 -0.99 -16.02
CA ALA A 133 -19.95 0.28 -15.35
C ALA A 133 -18.61 0.86 -15.83
N ALA A 134 -17.64 0.00 -16.15
CA ALA A 134 -16.33 0.39 -16.68
C ALA A 134 -16.36 0.93 -18.12
N GLU A 135 -17.45 0.71 -18.86
CA GLU A 135 -17.61 1.07 -20.28
C GLU A 135 -18.54 2.29 -20.47
N ILE A 136 -19.02 2.89 -19.38
CA ILE A 136 -19.83 4.11 -19.42
C ILE A 136 -18.93 5.28 -19.81
N THR A 137 -19.27 5.96 -20.89
CA THR A 137 -18.44 7.06 -21.40
C THR A 137 -18.63 8.33 -20.56
N PRO A 138 -17.64 9.25 -20.54
CA PRO A 138 -17.80 10.55 -19.88
C PRO A 138 -19.03 11.31 -20.38
N GLU A 139 -19.34 11.23 -21.68
CA GLU A 139 -20.51 11.88 -22.27
C GLU A 139 -21.83 11.32 -21.71
N ALA A 140 -21.90 10.02 -21.42
CA ALA A 140 -23.06 9.41 -20.79
C ALA A 140 -23.23 9.86 -19.33
N LYS A 141 -22.12 10.09 -18.60
CA LYS A 141 -22.16 10.67 -17.24
C LYS A 141 -22.60 12.13 -17.26
N ASP A 142 -21.99 12.95 -18.13
CA ASP A 142 -22.33 14.37 -18.29
C ASP A 142 -23.81 14.56 -18.71
N ALA A 143 -24.35 13.62 -19.51
CA ALA A 143 -25.76 13.63 -19.89
C ALA A 143 -26.70 13.43 -18.68
N VAL A 144 -26.31 12.65 -17.68
CA VAL A 144 -27.08 12.49 -16.44
C VAL A 144 -27.05 13.79 -15.63
N ASP A 145 -25.89 14.41 -15.47
CA ASP A 145 -25.74 15.70 -14.77
C ASP A 145 -26.57 16.80 -15.45
N ALA A 146 -26.55 16.85 -16.78
CA ALA A 146 -27.37 17.77 -17.56
C ALA A 146 -28.87 17.48 -17.44
N ALA A 147 -29.27 16.20 -17.31
CA ALA A 147 -30.66 15.81 -17.15
C ALA A 147 -31.24 16.26 -15.80
N ILE A 148 -30.47 16.13 -14.71
CA ILE A 148 -30.91 16.45 -13.34
C ILE A 148 -30.81 17.95 -13.01
N ALA A 149 -29.96 18.72 -13.69
CA ALA A 149 -29.71 20.12 -13.36
C ALA A 149 -30.98 21.00 -13.31
N PRO A 150 -31.96 20.87 -14.23
CA PRO A 150 -33.20 21.65 -14.15
C PRO A 150 -34.09 21.30 -12.96
N ALA A 151 -34.08 20.02 -12.53
CA ALA A 151 -34.78 19.62 -11.31
C ALA A 151 -34.11 20.23 -10.08
N LYS A 152 -32.77 20.24 -10.00
CA LYS A 152 -32.01 20.96 -8.96
C LYS A 152 -32.37 22.45 -8.91
N ALA A 153 -32.42 23.11 -10.07
CA ALA A 153 -32.77 24.53 -10.19
C ALA A 153 -34.21 24.86 -9.75
N SER A 154 -35.12 23.89 -9.83
CA SER A 154 -36.51 24.04 -9.37
C SER A 154 -36.69 23.94 -7.86
N GLY A 155 -35.61 23.69 -7.11
CA GLY A 155 -35.62 23.50 -5.65
C GLY A 155 -35.77 22.05 -5.20
N LEU A 156 -35.83 21.07 -6.12
CA LEU A 156 -35.74 19.66 -5.76
C LEU A 156 -34.30 19.30 -5.40
N THR A 157 -34.12 18.50 -4.34
CA THR A 157 -32.83 17.86 -4.10
C THR A 157 -32.79 16.60 -4.97
N VAL A 158 -31.88 16.54 -5.93
CA VAL A 158 -31.74 15.39 -6.83
C VAL A 158 -30.32 14.90 -6.77
N GLU A 159 -30.09 13.69 -6.28
CA GLU A 159 -28.75 13.13 -6.16
C GLU A 159 -28.72 11.75 -6.79
N TYR A 160 -27.54 11.22 -7.06
CA TYR A 160 -27.40 9.91 -7.69
C TYR A 160 -26.35 9.06 -6.99
N GLY A 161 -26.63 7.77 -6.94
CA GLY A 161 -25.76 6.74 -6.39
C GLY A 161 -25.68 5.53 -7.31
N GLY A 162 -24.92 4.52 -6.88
CA GLY A 162 -24.70 3.29 -7.63
C GLY A 162 -23.41 3.28 -8.46
N GLU A 163 -23.05 2.08 -8.91
CA GLU A 163 -21.74 1.75 -9.50
C GLU A 163 -21.43 2.50 -10.80
N ALA A 164 -22.46 2.88 -11.55
CA ALA A 164 -22.35 3.50 -12.88
C ALA A 164 -21.78 4.95 -12.86
N LEU A 165 -21.97 5.68 -11.75
CA LEU A 165 -21.73 7.13 -11.71
C LEU A 165 -20.66 7.53 -10.68
N GLN A 166 -19.76 6.63 -10.30
CA GLN A 166 -18.65 7.00 -9.43
C GLN A 166 -17.70 8.00 -10.14
N PRO A 167 -17.27 9.06 -9.44
CA PRO A 167 -16.42 10.10 -10.01
C PRO A 167 -15.02 9.54 -10.30
N SER A 168 -14.55 9.71 -11.53
CA SER A 168 -13.27 9.16 -12.00
C SER A 168 -12.13 10.19 -12.01
N GLY A 169 -12.30 11.38 -11.42
CA GLY A 169 -11.55 12.58 -11.83
C GLY A 169 -10.42 13.13 -10.95
N ALA A 170 -10.18 12.66 -9.72
CA ALA A 170 -9.33 13.39 -8.77
C ALA A 170 -7.93 12.81 -8.48
N GLN A 171 -7.56 11.68 -9.08
CA GLN A 171 -6.36 10.95 -8.66
C GLN A 171 -5.04 11.67 -8.97
N HIS A 172 -4.95 12.42 -10.09
CA HIS A 172 -3.69 13.00 -10.55
C HIS A 172 -3.10 14.08 -9.62
N LEU A 173 -3.93 14.77 -8.82
CA LEU A 173 -3.45 15.87 -7.97
C LEU A 173 -2.66 15.36 -6.76
N THR A 174 -3.08 14.23 -6.18
CA THR A 174 -2.50 13.68 -4.96
C THR A 174 -1.11 13.06 -5.19
N GLU A 175 -0.89 12.46 -6.36
CA GLU A 175 0.40 11.90 -6.76
C GLU A 175 1.48 12.99 -6.87
N VAL A 176 1.14 14.14 -7.47
CA VAL A 176 2.05 15.27 -7.63
C VAL A 176 2.49 15.82 -6.28
N ILE A 177 1.59 15.83 -5.29
CA ILE A 177 1.91 16.25 -3.93
C ILE A 177 2.93 15.28 -3.31
N GLY A 178 2.70 13.96 -3.37
CA GLY A 178 3.62 12.96 -2.84
C GLY A 178 5.03 13.06 -3.45
N ILE A 179 5.12 13.20 -4.78
CA ILE A 179 6.39 13.40 -5.49
C ILE A 179 7.05 14.73 -5.10
N GLY A 180 6.27 15.80 -4.99
CA GLY A 180 6.74 17.13 -4.59
C GLY A 180 7.37 17.12 -3.19
N VAL A 181 6.71 16.48 -2.22
CA VAL A 181 7.26 16.35 -0.85
C VAL A 181 8.52 15.47 -0.86
N ALA A 182 8.52 14.34 -1.58
CA ALA A 182 9.70 13.51 -1.73
C ALA A 182 10.90 14.29 -2.32
N ALA A 183 10.65 15.15 -3.31
CA ALA A 183 11.66 16.02 -3.90
C ALA A 183 12.26 17.00 -2.88
N VAL A 184 11.44 17.61 -2.02
CA VAL A 184 11.91 18.50 -0.96
C VAL A 184 12.79 17.74 0.03
N VAL A 185 12.36 16.55 0.48
CA VAL A 185 13.16 15.75 1.44
C VAL A 185 14.47 15.27 0.81
N LEU A 186 14.46 14.82 -0.45
CA LEU A 186 15.67 14.44 -1.19
C LEU A 186 16.62 15.63 -1.38
N LEU A 187 16.09 16.81 -1.67
CA LEU A 187 16.86 18.04 -1.79
C LEU A 187 17.55 18.41 -0.47
N ILE A 188 16.84 18.29 0.65
CA ILE A 188 17.41 18.50 1.99
C ILE A 188 18.49 17.45 2.29
N THR A 189 18.24 16.19 1.92
CA THR A 189 19.14 15.05 2.19
C THR A 189 20.47 15.16 1.43
N PHE A 190 20.42 15.50 0.14
CA PHE A 190 21.62 15.55 -0.70
C PHE A 190 22.21 16.95 -0.89
N GLY A 191 21.46 18.02 -0.59
CA GLY A 191 21.91 19.41 -0.77
C GLY A 191 22.17 19.80 -2.23
N SER A 192 21.67 19.01 -3.18
CA SER A 192 21.90 19.17 -4.62
C SER A 192 20.66 18.77 -5.40
N LEU A 193 20.20 19.65 -6.30
CA LEU A 193 19.03 19.41 -7.15
C LEU A 193 19.26 18.23 -8.09
N VAL A 194 20.49 18.07 -8.61
CA VAL A 194 20.85 16.94 -9.48
C VAL A 194 20.79 15.63 -8.70
N ALA A 195 21.35 15.60 -7.48
CA ALA A 195 21.33 14.40 -6.66
C ALA A 195 19.91 14.01 -6.21
N ALA A 196 19.03 14.99 -5.97
CA ALA A 196 17.64 14.75 -5.63
C ALA A 196 16.79 14.31 -6.85
N GLY A 197 17.06 14.87 -8.02
CA GLY A 197 16.33 14.54 -9.25
C GLY A 197 16.61 13.14 -9.79
N LEU A 198 17.80 12.57 -9.51
CA LEU A 198 18.19 11.25 -10.02
C LEU A 198 17.31 10.09 -9.48
N PRO A 199 17.09 9.95 -8.16
CA PRO A 199 16.13 8.97 -7.64
C PRO A 199 14.72 9.16 -8.17
N LEU A 200 14.21 10.40 -8.24
CA LEU A 200 12.86 10.68 -8.74
C LEU A 200 12.70 10.32 -10.20
N LEU A 201 13.64 10.72 -11.06
CA LEU A 201 13.60 10.39 -12.49
C LEU A 201 13.66 8.87 -12.70
N SER A 202 14.48 8.17 -11.92
CA SER A 202 14.56 6.71 -11.96
C SER A 202 13.24 6.06 -11.54
N ALA A 203 12.62 6.57 -10.47
CA ALA A 203 11.31 6.11 -10.00
C ALA A 203 10.20 6.35 -11.02
N MET A 204 10.13 7.54 -11.63
CA MET A 204 9.14 7.87 -12.66
C MET A 204 9.24 6.95 -13.88
N ILE A 205 10.46 6.65 -14.35
CA ILE A 205 10.65 5.72 -15.47
C ILE A 205 10.23 4.30 -15.05
N GLY A 206 10.59 3.85 -13.85
CA GLY A 206 10.24 2.51 -13.37
C GLY A 206 8.76 2.29 -13.17
N VAL A 207 8.10 3.24 -12.50
CA VAL A 207 6.66 3.26 -12.33
C VAL A 207 5.96 3.34 -13.69
N GLY A 208 6.42 4.22 -14.59
CA GLY A 208 5.86 4.34 -15.94
C GLY A 208 5.90 3.03 -16.70
N ILE A 209 7.03 2.32 -16.69
CA ILE A 209 7.16 1.00 -17.32
C ILE A 209 6.24 -0.02 -16.63
N GLY A 210 6.22 -0.04 -15.30
CA GLY A 210 5.39 -0.96 -14.53
C GLY A 210 3.90 -0.80 -14.83
N VAL A 211 3.39 0.43 -14.71
CA VAL A 211 1.98 0.75 -14.95
C VAL A 211 1.60 0.52 -16.40
N THR A 212 2.40 0.97 -17.38
CA THR A 212 2.07 0.76 -18.80
C THR A 212 2.14 -0.71 -19.21
N ALA A 213 3.05 -1.49 -18.63
CA ALA A 213 3.08 -2.94 -18.86
C ALA A 213 1.86 -3.65 -18.24
N ILE A 214 1.42 -3.24 -17.04
CA ILE A 214 0.18 -3.75 -16.42
C ILE A 214 -1.03 -3.38 -17.28
N SER A 215 -1.10 -2.14 -17.78
CA SER A 215 -2.17 -1.71 -18.68
C SER A 215 -2.16 -2.47 -20.01
N ALA A 216 -0.99 -2.79 -20.58
CA ALA A 216 -0.91 -3.63 -21.77
C ALA A 216 -1.40 -5.06 -21.50
N LEU A 217 -1.13 -5.59 -20.29
CA LEU A 217 -1.57 -6.91 -19.87
C LEU A 217 -3.09 -6.99 -19.65
N SER A 218 -3.75 -5.85 -19.35
CA SER A 218 -5.21 -5.82 -19.13
C SER A 218 -6.04 -6.18 -20.37
N GLY A 219 -5.42 -6.20 -21.55
CA GLY A 219 -6.06 -6.71 -22.78
C GLY A 219 -6.24 -8.21 -22.82
N PHE A 220 -5.44 -8.95 -22.05
CA PHE A 220 -5.40 -10.42 -22.08
C PHE A 220 -5.92 -11.05 -20.79
N VAL A 221 -5.89 -10.29 -19.70
CA VAL A 221 -6.30 -10.72 -18.37
C VAL A 221 -7.15 -9.62 -17.75
N ASP A 222 -8.26 -9.98 -17.11
CA ASP A 222 -9.04 -9.02 -16.35
C ASP A 222 -8.22 -8.51 -15.17
N ILE A 223 -7.83 -7.23 -15.23
CA ILE A 223 -7.09 -6.54 -14.18
C ILE A 223 -7.96 -5.44 -13.60
N GLY A 224 -8.16 -5.47 -12.28
CA GLY A 224 -8.87 -4.43 -11.56
C GLY A 224 -8.08 -3.12 -11.50
N SER A 225 -8.78 -1.98 -11.52
CA SER A 225 -8.18 -0.63 -11.48
C SER A 225 -7.29 -0.39 -10.26
N GLY A 226 -7.63 -0.98 -9.11
CA GLY A 226 -6.83 -0.93 -7.88
C GLY A 226 -5.42 -1.52 -8.03
N THR A 227 -5.23 -2.44 -8.99
CA THR A 227 -3.94 -3.10 -9.25
C THR A 227 -2.87 -2.11 -9.70
N SER A 228 -3.19 -1.27 -10.68
CA SER A 228 -2.24 -0.30 -11.24
C SER A 228 -1.84 0.76 -10.22
N ILE A 229 -2.80 1.19 -9.40
CA ILE A 229 -2.58 2.17 -8.34
C ILE A 229 -1.65 1.60 -7.26
N LEU A 230 -1.91 0.37 -6.81
CA LEU A 230 -1.08 -0.29 -5.83
C LEU A 230 0.36 -0.48 -6.34
N ALA A 231 0.48 -0.95 -7.59
CA ALA A 231 1.75 -1.12 -8.27
C ALA A 231 2.53 0.19 -8.39
N MET A 232 1.84 1.29 -8.71
CA MET A 232 2.42 2.63 -8.74
C MET A 232 2.91 3.07 -7.35
N MET A 233 2.06 2.96 -6.33
CA MET A 233 2.36 3.39 -4.97
C MET A 233 3.57 2.66 -4.39
N ILE A 234 3.59 1.32 -4.50
CA ILE A 234 4.72 0.50 -4.03
C ILE A 234 5.95 0.72 -4.90
N GLY A 235 5.78 0.69 -6.23
CA GLY A 235 6.87 0.87 -7.18
C GLY A 235 7.61 2.19 -7.01
N LEU A 236 6.87 3.28 -6.74
CA LEU A 236 7.45 4.59 -6.50
C LEU A 236 8.25 4.64 -5.19
N ALA A 237 7.66 4.18 -4.08
CA ALA A 237 8.33 4.17 -2.78
C ALA A 237 9.62 3.33 -2.81
N VAL A 238 9.53 2.11 -3.32
CA VAL A 238 10.64 1.16 -3.42
C VAL A 238 11.73 1.68 -4.36
N SER A 239 11.38 2.24 -5.51
CA SER A 239 12.35 2.79 -6.47
C SER A 239 13.16 3.94 -5.88
N ILE A 240 12.48 4.85 -5.18
CA ILE A 240 13.15 5.99 -4.53
C ILE A 240 14.11 5.50 -3.45
N ASP A 241 13.68 4.54 -2.62
CA ASP A 241 14.52 4.05 -1.52
C ASP A 241 15.76 3.31 -2.02
N TYR A 242 15.60 2.39 -2.97
CA TYR A 242 16.74 1.66 -3.55
C TYR A 242 17.72 2.59 -4.26
N ALA A 243 17.21 3.61 -4.95
CA ALA A 243 18.06 4.61 -5.56
C ALA A 243 18.81 5.44 -4.52
N LEU A 244 18.14 5.82 -3.43
CA LEU A 244 18.74 6.53 -2.30
C LEU A 244 19.90 5.74 -1.70
N PHE A 245 19.71 4.45 -1.43
CA PHE A 245 20.75 3.58 -0.85
C PHE A 245 22.01 3.52 -1.71
N ILE A 246 21.86 3.26 -3.01
CA ILE A 246 22.99 3.21 -3.94
C ILE A 246 23.65 4.58 -4.05
N MET A 247 22.88 5.67 -4.11
CA MET A 247 23.39 7.05 -4.14
C MET A 247 24.17 7.42 -2.88
N MET A 248 23.70 7.04 -1.71
CA MET A 248 24.40 7.29 -0.44
C MET A 248 25.69 6.48 -0.35
N ARG A 249 25.70 5.23 -0.83
CA ARG A 249 26.93 4.45 -0.91
C ARG A 249 27.90 5.05 -1.93
N TYR A 250 27.43 5.45 -3.10
CA TYR A 250 28.23 6.13 -4.11
C TYR A 250 28.88 7.42 -3.58
N ARG A 251 28.11 8.24 -2.84
CA ARG A 251 28.62 9.44 -2.17
C ARG A 251 29.74 9.12 -1.18
N HIS A 252 29.60 8.03 -0.42
CA HIS A 252 30.61 7.59 0.54
C HIS A 252 31.90 7.15 -0.19
N GLU A 253 31.80 6.31 -1.22
CA GLU A 253 32.95 5.85 -2.01
C GLU A 253 33.69 7.03 -2.68
N LEU A 254 32.97 8.02 -3.23
CA LEU A 254 33.59 9.24 -3.74
C LEU A 254 34.36 10.03 -2.65
N GLY A 255 33.81 10.07 -1.44
CA GLY A 255 34.46 10.72 -0.29
C GLY A 255 35.77 10.06 0.13
N THR A 256 35.97 8.78 -0.21
CA THR A 256 37.25 8.07 0.02
C THR A 256 38.30 8.32 -1.07
N GLY A 257 37.99 9.13 -2.08
CA GLY A 257 38.91 9.49 -3.16
C GLY A 257 38.85 8.57 -4.39
N LEU A 258 37.90 7.64 -4.45
CA LEU A 258 37.73 6.78 -5.63
C LEU A 258 37.18 7.56 -6.83
N GLU A 259 37.62 7.17 -8.03
CA GLU A 259 37.04 7.69 -9.27
C GLU A 259 35.56 7.32 -9.41
N ALA A 260 34.78 8.17 -10.08
CA ALA A 260 33.33 8.01 -10.21
C ALA A 260 32.91 6.63 -10.78
N GLU A 261 33.67 6.07 -11.72
CA GLU A 261 33.36 4.74 -12.27
C GLU A 261 33.56 3.64 -11.22
N GLU A 262 34.70 3.67 -10.52
CA GLU A 262 35.03 2.68 -9.49
C GLU A 262 34.09 2.80 -8.29
N ALA A 263 33.80 4.03 -7.85
CA ALA A 263 32.83 4.33 -6.81
C ALA A 263 31.43 3.79 -7.18
N THR A 264 31.00 3.94 -8.43
CA THR A 264 29.71 3.40 -8.90
C THR A 264 29.72 1.86 -8.87
N GLY A 265 30.79 1.24 -9.37
CA GLY A 265 30.95 -0.21 -9.32
C GLY A 265 30.86 -0.75 -7.89
N ARG A 266 31.57 -0.15 -6.94
CA ARG A 266 31.55 -0.57 -5.53
C ARG A 266 30.20 -0.33 -4.87
N ALA A 267 29.54 0.79 -5.18
CA ALA A 267 28.21 1.07 -4.67
C ALA A 267 27.20 0.01 -5.10
N VAL A 268 27.17 -0.36 -6.39
CA VAL A 268 26.27 -1.41 -6.90
C VAL A 268 26.68 -2.81 -6.41
N GLY A 269 27.98 -3.09 -6.30
CA GLY A 269 28.46 -4.38 -5.78
C GLY A 269 28.09 -4.64 -4.31
N THR A 270 28.10 -3.59 -3.48
CA THR A 270 27.82 -3.70 -2.03
C THR A 270 26.36 -3.39 -1.72
N ALA A 271 25.95 -2.12 -1.83
CA ALA A 271 24.58 -1.69 -1.56
C ALA A 271 23.57 -2.31 -2.53
N GLY A 272 23.96 -2.56 -3.80
CA GLY A 272 23.09 -3.25 -4.74
C GLY A 272 22.80 -4.71 -4.38
N SER A 273 23.73 -5.41 -3.69
CA SER A 273 23.46 -6.76 -3.18
C SER A 273 22.37 -6.75 -2.11
N ALA A 274 22.41 -5.76 -1.22
CA ALA A 274 21.34 -5.54 -0.23
C ALA A 274 20.01 -5.18 -0.91
N VAL A 275 20.02 -4.31 -1.93
CA VAL A 275 18.83 -3.94 -2.72
C VAL A 275 18.17 -5.14 -3.42
N VAL A 276 18.95 -6.08 -3.96
CA VAL A 276 18.35 -7.29 -4.58
C VAL A 276 17.70 -8.17 -3.51
N PHE A 277 18.34 -8.34 -2.36
CA PHE A 277 17.78 -9.17 -1.29
C PHE A 277 16.51 -8.56 -0.70
N ALA A 278 16.53 -7.25 -0.47
CA ALA A 278 15.37 -6.42 -0.13
C ALA A 278 14.22 -6.61 -1.12
N GLY A 279 14.49 -6.34 -2.40
CA GLY A 279 13.52 -6.47 -3.47
C GLY A 279 12.97 -7.88 -3.60
N LEU A 280 13.79 -8.91 -3.45
CA LEU A 280 13.34 -10.30 -3.45
C LEU A 280 12.40 -10.58 -2.26
N THR A 281 12.69 -10.03 -1.09
CA THR A 281 11.83 -10.21 0.09
C THR A 281 10.45 -9.58 -0.13
N VAL A 282 10.40 -8.37 -0.68
CA VAL A 282 9.15 -7.70 -1.08
C VAL A 282 8.40 -8.51 -2.15
N VAL A 283 9.11 -8.99 -3.17
CA VAL A 283 8.53 -9.82 -4.25
C VAL A 283 7.93 -11.09 -3.70
N ILE A 284 8.60 -11.80 -2.78
CA ILE A 284 8.05 -13.02 -2.19
C ILE A 284 6.85 -12.70 -1.30
N ALA A 285 6.88 -11.60 -0.53
CA ALA A 285 5.75 -11.19 0.30
C ALA A 285 4.48 -10.92 -0.53
N LEU A 286 4.65 -10.22 -1.66
CA LEU A 286 3.58 -9.89 -2.60
C LEU A 286 3.13 -11.10 -3.43
N ALA A 287 4.06 -11.96 -3.87
CA ALA A 287 3.72 -13.23 -4.52
C ALA A 287 3.03 -14.20 -3.55
N GLY A 288 3.30 -14.08 -2.24
CA GLY A 288 2.66 -14.85 -1.18
C GLY A 288 1.15 -14.65 -1.09
N LEU A 289 0.60 -13.56 -1.65
CA LEU A 289 -0.85 -13.40 -1.79
C LEU A 289 -1.49 -14.50 -2.65
N PHE A 290 -0.72 -15.19 -3.50
CA PHE A 290 -1.19 -16.39 -4.21
C PHE A 290 -1.72 -17.48 -3.27
N VAL A 291 -1.13 -17.61 -2.07
CA VAL A 291 -1.51 -18.62 -1.07
C VAL A 291 -2.90 -18.37 -0.47
N VAL A 292 -3.40 -17.14 -0.57
CA VAL A 292 -4.71 -16.74 -0.04
C VAL A 292 -5.87 -17.26 -0.91
N ASP A 293 -5.60 -17.71 -2.15
CA ASP A 293 -6.61 -18.25 -3.07
C ASP A 293 -7.78 -17.27 -3.35
N ILE A 294 -7.42 -16.01 -3.53
CA ILE A 294 -8.33 -14.94 -3.93
C ILE A 294 -7.78 -14.31 -5.24
N PRO A 295 -8.42 -14.52 -6.40
CA PRO A 295 -7.84 -14.18 -7.70
C PRO A 295 -7.39 -12.72 -7.83
N PHE A 296 -8.22 -11.77 -7.43
CA PHE A 296 -7.87 -10.34 -7.53
C PHE A 296 -6.69 -9.98 -6.62
N LEU A 297 -6.57 -10.57 -5.42
CA LEU A 297 -5.41 -10.35 -4.53
C LEU A 297 -4.13 -10.90 -5.14
N THR A 298 -4.21 -12.08 -5.74
CA THR A 298 -3.11 -12.70 -6.46
C THR A 298 -2.64 -11.82 -7.62
N GLN A 299 -3.57 -11.32 -8.44
CA GLN A 299 -3.26 -10.43 -9.56
C GLN A 299 -2.62 -9.13 -9.07
N MET A 300 -3.18 -8.49 -8.04
CA MET A 300 -2.65 -7.28 -7.43
C MET A 300 -1.24 -7.51 -6.86
N GLY A 301 -1.05 -8.60 -6.13
CA GLY A 301 0.24 -8.99 -5.55
C GLY A 301 1.31 -9.24 -6.62
N LEU A 302 0.99 -10.00 -7.67
CA LEU A 302 1.92 -10.30 -8.76
C LEU A 302 2.27 -9.05 -9.59
N ALA A 303 1.29 -8.19 -9.87
CA ALA A 303 1.52 -6.94 -10.57
C ALA A 303 2.43 -6.00 -9.76
N ALA A 304 2.16 -5.86 -8.46
CA ALA A 304 3.02 -5.09 -7.57
C ALA A 304 4.43 -5.70 -7.48
N ALA A 305 4.55 -7.03 -7.34
CA ALA A 305 5.84 -7.73 -7.35
C ALA A 305 6.62 -7.49 -8.65
N PHE A 306 5.95 -7.51 -9.80
CA PHE A 306 6.55 -7.20 -11.09
C PHE A 306 7.11 -5.77 -11.14
N THR A 307 6.38 -4.78 -10.62
CA THR A 307 6.90 -3.40 -10.54
C THR A 307 8.11 -3.27 -9.62
N VAL A 308 8.16 -4.05 -8.53
CA VAL A 308 9.34 -4.11 -7.65
C VAL A 308 10.54 -4.70 -8.38
N VAL A 309 10.35 -5.73 -9.21
CA VAL A 309 11.43 -6.29 -10.04
C VAL A 309 11.97 -5.23 -11.00
N ILE A 310 11.11 -4.45 -11.64
CA ILE A 310 11.51 -3.33 -12.49
C ILE A 310 12.28 -2.28 -11.67
N ALA A 311 11.79 -1.91 -10.49
CA ALA A 311 12.43 -0.96 -9.59
C ALA A 311 13.86 -1.38 -9.22
N VAL A 312 14.06 -2.66 -8.86
CA VAL A 312 15.38 -3.24 -8.59
C VAL A 312 16.26 -3.18 -9.86
N GLY A 313 15.73 -3.57 -11.01
CA GLY A 313 16.44 -3.50 -12.28
C GLY A 313 16.93 -2.09 -12.61
N ILE A 314 16.10 -1.08 -12.38
CA ILE A 314 16.43 0.34 -12.58
C ILE A 314 17.48 0.83 -11.60
N ALA A 315 17.35 0.49 -10.31
CA ALA A 315 18.32 0.87 -9.28
C ALA A 315 19.72 0.32 -9.61
N LEU A 316 19.81 -0.90 -10.16
CA LEU A 316 21.07 -1.57 -10.48
C LEU A 316 21.67 -1.19 -11.85
N THR A 317 20.88 -0.61 -12.75
CA THR A 317 21.33 -0.33 -14.14
C THR A 317 21.13 1.12 -14.57
N LEU A 318 19.89 1.61 -14.57
CA LEU A 318 19.56 2.96 -15.03
C LEU A 318 20.19 4.02 -14.13
N LEU A 319 20.11 3.86 -12.82
CA LEU A 319 20.67 4.82 -11.87
C LEU A 319 22.21 4.96 -12.03
N PRO A 320 23.01 3.87 -12.07
CA PRO A 320 24.43 3.94 -12.42
C PRO A 320 24.73 4.63 -13.76
N ALA A 321 23.89 4.42 -14.78
CA ALA A 321 24.04 5.10 -16.06
C ALA A 321 23.81 6.61 -15.95
N LEU A 322 22.77 7.03 -15.22
CA LEU A 322 22.46 8.44 -14.97
C LEU A 322 23.55 9.12 -14.13
N LEU A 323 24.12 8.43 -13.14
CA LEU A 323 25.31 8.87 -12.41
C LEU A 323 26.49 9.15 -13.35
N GLY A 324 26.67 8.31 -14.37
CA GLY A 324 27.69 8.51 -15.41
C GLY A 324 27.49 9.77 -16.24
N PHE A 325 26.26 10.28 -16.40
CA PHE A 325 26.01 11.56 -17.06
C PHE A 325 26.24 12.75 -16.14
N ALA A 326 25.86 12.62 -14.86
CA ALA A 326 26.00 13.69 -13.88
C ALA A 326 27.45 13.88 -13.38
N GLY A 327 28.31 12.87 -13.52
CA GLY A 327 29.75 12.94 -13.26
C GLY A 327 30.13 13.16 -11.78
N PRO A 328 31.36 13.61 -11.46
CA PRO A 328 31.80 13.82 -10.08
C PRO A 328 31.10 15.01 -9.39
N ARG A 329 30.34 15.83 -10.14
CA ARG A 329 29.68 17.05 -9.65
C ARG A 329 28.26 16.84 -9.13
N VAL A 330 27.77 15.59 -9.06
CA VAL A 330 26.43 15.21 -8.57
C VAL A 330 26.07 15.90 -7.24
N PHE A 331 27.03 16.01 -6.32
CA PHE A 331 26.83 16.58 -4.98
C PHE A 331 27.31 18.04 -4.83
N SER A 332 27.61 18.76 -5.93
CA SER A 332 28.27 20.09 -5.88
C SER A 332 27.35 21.33 -5.76
N GLY A 333 26.10 21.13 -5.34
CA GLY A 333 25.03 22.16 -5.33
C GLY A 333 25.31 23.44 -4.53
N ARG A 334 24.84 24.59 -5.05
CA ARG A 334 25.03 25.94 -4.46
C ARG A 334 24.35 26.12 -3.09
N LEU A 335 23.30 25.36 -2.76
CA LEU A 335 22.65 25.41 -1.44
C LEU A 335 23.57 24.93 -0.31
N GLY A 336 24.36 23.88 -0.54
CA GLY A 336 25.39 23.45 0.41
C GLY A 336 26.38 24.58 0.70
N ARG A 337 26.78 25.32 -0.34
CA ARG A 337 27.67 26.49 -0.23
C ARG A 337 27.02 27.68 0.49
N LEU A 338 25.73 27.97 0.25
CA LEU A 338 24.99 29.05 0.92
C LEU A 338 24.72 28.76 2.40
N VAL A 339 24.42 27.52 2.77
CA VAL A 339 24.25 27.10 4.17
C VAL A 339 25.59 27.17 4.93
N THR A 340 26.72 26.86 4.29
CA THR A 340 28.05 27.09 4.86
C THR A 340 28.43 28.59 4.88
N ALA A 341 28.16 29.35 3.83
CA ALA A 341 28.55 30.76 3.71
C ALA A 341 27.77 31.68 4.66
N ARG A 342 26.49 31.38 4.91
CA ARG A 342 25.67 32.10 5.90
C ARG A 342 26.05 31.78 7.35
N ARG A 343 26.76 30.66 7.58
CA ARG A 343 27.32 30.28 8.89
C ARG A 343 28.70 30.89 9.16
N THR A 344 29.52 31.11 8.12
CA THR A 344 30.82 31.77 8.28
C THR A 344 30.70 33.30 8.37
N GLY A 345 29.69 33.91 7.73
CA GLY A 345 29.47 35.37 7.78
C GLY A 345 28.92 35.92 9.10
N ARG A 346 28.58 35.08 10.08
CA ARG A 346 28.05 35.50 11.39
C ARG A 346 29.02 35.18 12.56
N ALA A 347 30.26 34.81 12.24
CA ALA A 347 31.30 34.43 13.20
C ALA A 347 32.41 35.49 13.38
N THR A 348 32.07 36.76 13.22
CA THR A 348 32.90 37.90 13.65
C THR A 348 32.02 38.83 14.49
N GLY A 349 31.89 38.51 15.77
CA GLY A 349 31.02 39.23 16.70
C GLY A 349 30.72 38.37 17.92
N THR A 350 31.71 38.31 18.82
CA THR A 350 31.60 37.98 20.25
C THR A 350 30.43 37.11 20.72
N GLY A 351 30.76 35.85 21.04
CA GLY A 351 29.97 34.98 21.94
C GLY A 351 28.97 34.04 21.27
N ALA A 352 29.44 32.90 20.72
CA ALA A 352 28.56 31.76 20.39
C ALA A 352 29.34 30.44 20.25
N ALA A 353 29.28 29.61 21.30
CA ALA A 353 29.58 28.18 21.24
C ALA A 353 28.35 27.43 20.68
N GLY A 354 28.55 26.64 19.62
CA GLY A 354 27.49 25.99 18.85
C GLY A 354 26.97 26.94 17.76
N VAL A 355 27.16 26.74 16.48
CA VAL A 355 26.84 25.54 15.70
C VAL A 355 27.64 25.61 14.38
N ALA A 356 28.78 24.93 14.33
CA ALA A 356 29.57 24.78 13.09
C ALA A 356 30.24 23.41 13.06
N ALA A 357 29.49 22.34 12.72
CA ALA A 357 30.04 21.02 12.39
C ALA A 357 28.98 20.18 11.68
N VAL A 358 28.79 20.44 10.38
CA VAL A 358 28.17 19.48 9.46
C VAL A 358 28.92 19.43 8.12
N ALA A 359 30.09 20.08 8.00
CA ALA A 359 30.89 20.01 6.78
C ALA A 359 32.37 19.97 7.13
N GLY A 360 33.02 18.84 6.86
CA GLY A 360 34.46 18.64 7.03
C GLY A 360 34.84 17.77 8.23
N ALA A 361 34.70 16.45 8.08
CA ALA A 361 35.48 15.44 8.79
C ALA A 361 35.18 14.06 8.17
N ALA A 362 35.72 13.85 6.97
CA ALA A 362 35.98 12.53 6.41
C ALA A 362 37.34 12.66 5.73
N GLY A 363 38.38 12.37 6.50
CA GLY A 363 39.77 12.48 6.07
C GLY A 363 40.67 11.98 7.19
N ALA A 364 41.43 10.93 6.87
CA ALA A 364 42.49 10.31 7.65
C ALA A 364 42.08 9.44 8.87
N ALA A 365 41.99 8.13 8.64
CA ALA A 365 42.40 7.14 9.63
C ALA A 365 43.82 6.67 9.25
N GLY A 366 44.81 7.19 9.96
CA GLY A 366 46.20 6.79 9.92
C GLY A 366 46.87 7.32 11.19
N GLN A 367 47.20 6.41 12.10
CA GLN A 367 47.90 6.59 13.38
C GLN A 367 48.68 7.91 13.55
N ALA A 368 48.28 8.73 14.53
CA ALA A 368 49.18 9.40 15.48
C ALA A 368 48.36 10.12 16.57
N ASP A 369 48.96 10.16 17.75
CA ASP A 369 48.51 10.71 19.03
C ASP A 369 47.99 12.18 18.94
N GLY A 370 46.94 12.52 19.71
CA GLY A 370 46.45 13.90 19.83
C GLY A 370 44.92 14.07 19.86
N THR A 371 44.39 14.34 21.05
CA THR A 371 42.97 14.58 21.34
C THR A 371 42.38 15.79 20.60
N VAL A 372 41.58 15.55 19.56
CA VAL A 372 40.55 16.50 19.10
C VAL A 372 39.18 15.85 19.34
N PRO A 373 38.27 16.45 20.13
CA PRO A 373 36.98 15.83 20.44
C PRO A 373 36.11 15.74 19.19
N GLU A 374 36.00 14.54 18.64
CA GLU A 374 35.11 14.20 17.54
C GLU A 374 33.67 14.55 17.93
N ARG A 375 33.01 15.45 17.19
CA ARG A 375 31.65 15.89 17.56
C ARG A 375 30.66 14.75 17.42
N VAL A 376 30.26 14.17 18.56
CA VAL A 376 29.32 13.04 18.66
C VAL A 376 28.04 13.32 17.89
N THR A 377 27.79 12.54 16.83
CA THR A 377 26.59 12.63 15.99
C THR A 377 25.32 12.33 16.78
N ALA A 378 24.18 12.90 16.38
CA ALA A 378 22.91 12.68 17.08
C ALA A 378 22.53 11.19 17.18
N GLY A 379 22.76 10.41 16.12
CA GLY A 379 22.56 8.96 16.12
C GLY A 379 23.45 8.24 17.15
N ARG A 380 24.73 8.64 17.28
CA ARG A 380 25.65 8.07 18.29
C ARG A 380 25.23 8.45 19.72
N ARG A 381 24.64 9.64 19.93
CA ARG A 381 24.05 10.02 21.23
C ARG A 381 22.81 9.19 21.58
N TRP A 382 21.91 9.02 20.61
CA TRP A 382 20.68 8.23 20.77
C TRP A 382 21.00 6.78 21.12
N VAL A 383 21.83 6.10 20.32
CA VAL A 383 22.16 4.69 20.57
C VAL A 383 22.93 4.50 21.88
N ARG A 384 23.76 5.44 22.30
CA ARG A 384 24.40 5.41 23.63
C ARG A 384 23.39 5.51 24.76
N PHE A 385 22.36 6.35 24.60
CA PHE A 385 21.26 6.41 25.57
C PHE A 385 20.49 5.09 25.63
N VAL A 386 20.12 4.54 24.48
CA VAL A 386 19.40 3.26 24.37
C VAL A 386 20.19 2.12 25.00
N THR A 387 21.49 2.00 24.67
CA THR A 387 22.37 0.93 25.17
C THR A 387 22.77 1.10 26.64
N LYS A 388 22.68 2.32 27.20
CA LYS A 388 22.95 2.57 28.64
C LYS A 388 21.80 2.11 29.55
N ARG A 389 20.55 2.15 29.06
CA ARG A 389 19.37 1.72 29.82
C ARG A 389 18.46 0.80 28.98
N PRO A 390 18.98 -0.33 28.49
CA PRO A 390 18.31 -1.09 27.45
C PRO A 390 16.99 -1.73 27.95
N LEU A 391 16.91 -2.15 29.22
CA LEU A 391 15.69 -2.73 29.79
C LEU A 391 14.57 -1.69 29.96
N ALA A 392 14.89 -0.49 30.45
CA ALA A 392 13.90 0.58 30.58
C ALA A 392 13.38 1.05 29.21
N VAL A 393 14.28 1.19 28.23
CA VAL A 393 13.89 1.54 26.85
C VAL A 393 13.04 0.45 26.23
N LEU A 394 13.43 -0.83 26.37
CA LEU A 394 12.63 -1.97 25.91
C LEU A 394 11.21 -1.95 26.48
N LEU A 395 11.06 -1.78 27.80
CA LEU A 395 9.76 -1.74 28.45
C LEU A 395 8.90 -0.58 27.97
N VAL A 396 9.46 0.64 27.93
CA VAL A 396 8.73 1.84 27.46
C VAL A 396 8.29 1.66 26.00
N THR A 397 9.16 1.13 25.14
CA THR A 397 8.84 0.89 23.74
C THR A 397 7.75 -0.16 23.57
N VAL A 398 7.85 -1.31 24.25
CA VAL A 398 6.84 -2.38 24.15
C VAL A 398 5.49 -1.92 24.72
N ILE A 399 5.48 -1.24 25.86
CA ILE A 399 4.25 -0.69 26.45
C ILE A 399 3.64 0.38 25.54
N GLY A 400 4.46 1.29 25.00
CA GLY A 400 4.00 2.33 24.09
C GLY A 400 3.37 1.76 22.82
N LEU A 401 4.01 0.76 22.19
CA LEU A 401 3.45 0.05 21.04
C LEU A 401 2.17 -0.71 21.42
N GLY A 402 2.15 -1.35 22.60
CA GLY A 402 0.97 -2.04 23.12
C GLY A 402 -0.22 -1.10 23.31
N ILE A 403 0.00 0.10 23.85
CA ILE A 403 -1.07 1.11 24.03
C ILE A 403 -1.62 1.56 22.68
N VAL A 404 -0.74 1.86 21.72
CA VAL A 404 -1.16 2.27 20.36
C VAL A 404 -1.88 1.13 19.64
N ALA A 405 -1.58 -0.13 19.97
CA ALA A 405 -2.26 -1.30 19.41
C ALA A 405 -3.62 -1.62 20.06
N ILE A 406 -4.00 -1.01 21.19
CA ILE A 406 -5.28 -1.29 21.87
C ILE A 406 -6.48 -1.15 20.93
N PRO A 407 -6.64 -0.07 20.15
CA PRO A 407 -7.81 0.07 19.28
C PRO A 407 -7.89 -1.04 18.21
N ALA A 408 -6.80 -1.75 17.91
CA ALA A 408 -6.84 -2.86 16.95
C ALA A 408 -7.75 -4.01 17.39
N THR A 409 -8.14 -4.08 18.67
CA THR A 409 -9.12 -5.07 19.15
C THR A 409 -10.53 -4.83 18.63
N ASP A 410 -10.83 -3.59 18.25
CA ASP A 410 -12.14 -3.16 17.76
C ASP A 410 -12.17 -3.10 16.23
N LEU A 411 -11.22 -3.76 15.56
CA LEU A 411 -11.08 -3.74 14.11
C LEU A 411 -12.29 -4.39 13.42
N GLU A 412 -13.16 -3.54 12.87
CA GLU A 412 -14.20 -3.97 11.93
C GLU A 412 -13.71 -3.93 10.48
N LEU A 413 -14.01 -4.97 9.70
CA LEU A 413 -13.63 -5.06 8.29
C LEU A 413 -14.86 -4.96 7.40
N GLY A 414 -14.80 -4.14 6.36
CA GLY A 414 -15.87 -4.03 5.37
C GLY A 414 -15.37 -3.59 4.00
N LEU A 415 -16.20 -3.74 2.98
CA LEU A 415 -15.93 -3.11 1.68
C LEU A 415 -16.53 -1.69 1.65
N PRO A 416 -15.88 -0.73 0.97
CA PRO A 416 -16.43 0.60 0.79
C PRO A 416 -17.79 0.55 0.12
N ASN A 417 -18.70 1.42 0.57
CA ASN A 417 -19.97 1.67 -0.10
C ASN A 417 -20.31 3.17 -0.02
N ASP A 418 -21.48 3.56 -0.52
CA ASP A 418 -21.89 4.96 -0.60
C ASP A 418 -21.97 5.64 0.79
N SER A 419 -22.03 4.87 1.90
CA SER A 419 -22.00 5.39 3.27
C SER A 419 -20.61 5.83 3.76
N THR A 420 -19.54 5.49 3.03
CA THR A 420 -18.17 5.93 3.34
C THR A 420 -17.65 7.01 2.38
N ALA A 421 -18.49 7.43 1.44
CA ALA A 421 -18.16 8.50 0.49
C ALA A 421 -18.14 9.88 1.17
N ALA A 422 -17.46 10.84 0.51
CA ALA A 422 -17.35 12.21 1.00
C ALA A 422 -18.74 12.85 1.23
N PRO A 423 -18.97 13.59 2.34
CA PRO A 423 -20.29 14.15 2.68
C PRO A 423 -20.90 15.03 1.58
N ASP A 424 -20.06 15.72 0.82
CA ASP A 424 -20.52 16.61 -0.24
C ASP A 424 -20.83 15.89 -1.57
N SER A 425 -20.45 14.61 -1.69
CA SER A 425 -20.66 13.82 -2.90
C SER A 425 -22.14 13.51 -3.15
N THR A 426 -22.50 13.34 -4.42
CA THR A 426 -23.87 12.99 -4.82
C THR A 426 -24.25 11.60 -4.31
N GLN A 427 -23.30 10.66 -4.29
CA GLN A 427 -23.50 9.28 -3.83
C GLN A 427 -23.83 9.25 -2.33
N ARG A 428 -23.07 9.99 -1.51
CA ARG A 428 -23.32 10.05 -0.07
C ARG A 428 -24.69 10.65 0.23
N LYS A 429 -25.02 11.77 -0.42
CA LYS A 429 -26.33 12.41 -0.25
C LYS A 429 -27.47 11.49 -0.70
N ALA A 430 -27.32 10.79 -1.83
CA ALA A 430 -28.31 9.82 -2.29
C ALA A 430 -28.50 8.68 -1.27
N TYR A 431 -27.42 8.16 -0.68
CA TYR A 431 -27.48 7.17 0.39
C TYR A 431 -28.23 7.68 1.62
N ASP A 432 -27.93 8.88 2.08
CA ASP A 432 -28.56 9.49 3.26
C ASP A 432 -30.05 9.76 3.01
N LEU A 433 -30.41 10.25 1.82
CA LEU A 433 -31.81 10.46 1.40
C LEU A 433 -32.62 9.16 1.35
N LEU A 434 -32.03 8.08 0.83
CA LEU A 434 -32.66 6.75 0.83
C LEU A 434 -32.80 6.21 2.26
N THR A 435 -31.81 6.44 3.11
CA THR A 435 -31.87 6.07 4.53
C THR A 435 -33.00 6.81 5.24
N GLU A 436 -33.13 8.12 5.04
CA GLU A 436 -34.19 8.96 5.63
C GLU A 436 -35.58 8.51 5.14
N GLY A 437 -35.74 8.28 3.83
CA GLY A 437 -37.03 7.97 3.22
C GLY A 437 -37.52 6.53 3.41
N PHE A 438 -36.60 5.55 3.42
CA PHE A 438 -36.95 4.13 3.37
C PHE A 438 -36.33 3.30 4.51
N GLY A 439 -35.42 3.86 5.31
CA GLY A 439 -34.67 3.19 6.37
C GLY A 439 -33.30 2.67 5.89
N PRO A 440 -32.36 2.39 6.82
CA PRO A 440 -30.96 2.14 6.47
C PRO A 440 -30.73 0.86 5.65
N GLY A 441 -31.46 -0.22 5.91
CA GLY A 441 -31.33 -1.46 5.12
C GLY A 441 -31.81 -1.38 3.68
N PHE A 442 -32.52 -0.31 3.30
CA PHE A 442 -32.88 -0.06 1.91
C PHE A 442 -31.65 0.13 0.99
N ASN A 443 -30.54 0.61 1.55
CA ASN A 443 -29.29 0.76 0.81
C ASN A 443 -28.54 -0.57 0.61
N GLY A 444 -28.99 -1.66 1.21
CA GLY A 444 -28.35 -2.98 1.14
C GLY A 444 -29.32 -4.15 1.03
N PRO A 445 -30.21 -4.19 0.02
CA PRO A 445 -31.15 -5.29 -0.11
C PRO A 445 -30.40 -6.60 -0.40
N LEU A 446 -30.85 -7.67 0.24
CA LEU A 446 -30.37 -9.03 0.01
C LEU A 446 -31.27 -9.69 -1.04
N ILE A 447 -30.67 -10.43 -1.97
CA ILE A 447 -31.39 -11.22 -2.96
C ILE A 447 -31.27 -12.67 -2.55
N VAL A 448 -32.41 -13.30 -2.26
CA VAL A 448 -32.46 -14.72 -1.92
C VAL A 448 -32.97 -15.48 -3.13
N VAL A 449 -32.16 -16.42 -3.60
CA VAL A 449 -32.48 -17.34 -4.68
C VAL A 449 -32.96 -18.64 -4.04
N VAL A 450 -34.17 -19.06 -4.39
CA VAL A 450 -34.74 -20.33 -3.97
C VAL A 450 -34.82 -21.23 -5.19
N ASP A 451 -33.90 -22.18 -5.30
CA ASP A 451 -33.95 -23.23 -6.32
C ASP A 451 -34.84 -24.37 -5.82
N ALA A 452 -36.04 -24.45 -6.39
CA ALA A 452 -37.05 -25.41 -6.02
C ALA A 452 -37.31 -26.46 -7.12
N GLY A 453 -36.38 -26.62 -8.08
CA GLY A 453 -36.55 -27.52 -9.23
C GLY A 453 -36.69 -29.01 -8.89
N ASN A 454 -36.22 -29.41 -7.71
CA ASN A 454 -36.35 -30.79 -7.21
C ASN A 454 -37.52 -30.96 -6.23
N THR A 455 -38.35 -29.92 -6.04
CA THR A 455 -39.45 -29.97 -5.07
C THR A 455 -40.77 -30.36 -5.73
N PRO A 456 -41.68 -31.05 -5.01
CA PRO A 456 -43.01 -31.39 -5.53
C PRO A 456 -43.89 -30.15 -5.78
N SER A 457 -43.64 -29.05 -5.07
CA SER A 457 -44.39 -27.79 -5.21
C SER A 457 -43.48 -26.57 -5.03
N PRO A 458 -42.85 -26.08 -6.12
CA PRO A 458 -42.01 -24.89 -6.09
C PRO A 458 -42.67 -23.63 -5.48
N PRO A 459 -43.98 -23.36 -5.75
CA PRO A 459 -44.67 -22.22 -5.13
C PRO A 459 -44.77 -22.29 -3.61
N ASN A 460 -45.03 -23.48 -3.06
CA ASN A 460 -45.16 -23.68 -1.62
C ASN A 460 -43.80 -23.56 -0.93
N ALA A 461 -42.76 -24.17 -1.50
CA ALA A 461 -41.40 -24.08 -0.96
C ALA A 461 -40.90 -22.62 -0.91
N ALA A 462 -41.12 -21.85 -1.98
CA ALA A 462 -40.73 -20.44 -2.04
C ALA A 462 -41.53 -19.57 -1.05
N SER A 463 -42.83 -19.84 -0.90
CA SER A 463 -43.69 -19.09 0.04
C SER A 463 -43.38 -19.42 1.50
N ALA A 464 -43.10 -20.69 1.81
CA ALA A 464 -42.65 -21.12 3.13
C ALA A 464 -41.30 -20.49 3.49
N THR A 465 -40.36 -20.47 2.55
CA THR A 465 -39.06 -19.80 2.73
C THR A 465 -39.23 -18.30 2.98
N ALA A 466 -40.09 -17.62 2.21
CA ALA A 466 -40.39 -16.20 2.42
C ALA A 466 -41.00 -15.93 3.81
N ALA A 467 -41.87 -16.82 4.31
CA ALA A 467 -42.46 -16.72 5.64
C ALA A 467 -41.42 -16.95 6.75
N ALA A 468 -40.53 -17.93 6.58
CA ALA A 468 -39.44 -18.19 7.51
C ALA A 468 -38.48 -16.99 7.60
N ILE A 469 -38.12 -16.38 6.47
CA ILE A 469 -37.27 -15.19 6.43
C ILE A 469 -37.96 -14.01 7.11
N ARG A 470 -39.26 -13.78 6.89
CA ARG A 470 -40.01 -12.70 7.57
C ARG A 470 -40.02 -12.83 9.09
N ALA A 471 -39.83 -14.03 9.63
CA ALA A 471 -39.81 -14.28 11.07
C ALA A 471 -38.41 -14.04 11.69
N LEU A 472 -37.38 -13.84 10.87
CA LEU A 472 -36.04 -13.54 11.37
C LEU A 472 -35.97 -12.11 11.94
N PRO A 473 -35.11 -11.88 12.96
CA PRO A 473 -34.84 -10.53 13.43
C PRO A 473 -34.17 -9.71 12.32
N ASP A 474 -34.28 -8.38 12.39
CA ASP A 474 -33.65 -7.43 11.45
C ASP A 474 -34.21 -7.49 10.01
N VAL A 475 -35.43 -8.02 9.81
CA VAL A 475 -36.10 -8.06 8.50
C VAL A 475 -37.25 -7.06 8.44
N LYS A 476 -37.10 -6.03 7.61
CA LYS A 476 -38.13 -5.01 7.39
C LYS A 476 -39.18 -5.44 6.37
N LEU A 477 -38.73 -6.00 5.25
CA LEU A 477 -39.60 -6.36 4.13
C LEU A 477 -39.06 -7.57 3.37
N VAL A 478 -39.96 -8.48 2.99
CA VAL A 478 -39.67 -9.57 2.07
C VAL A 478 -40.66 -9.53 0.92
N SER A 479 -40.15 -9.33 -0.30
CA SER A 479 -40.99 -9.30 -1.50
C SER A 479 -41.69 -10.64 -1.74
N PRO A 480 -42.84 -10.66 -2.43
CA PRO A 480 -43.39 -11.90 -2.94
C PRO A 480 -42.38 -12.64 -3.84
N PRO A 481 -42.38 -13.99 -3.85
CA PRO A 481 -41.48 -14.75 -4.72
C PRO A 481 -41.77 -14.47 -6.20
N ARG A 482 -40.75 -14.10 -6.96
CA ARG A 482 -40.82 -13.95 -8.43
C ARG A 482 -40.17 -15.16 -9.10
N PHE A 483 -40.96 -15.91 -9.87
CA PHE A 483 -40.48 -17.12 -10.54
C PHE A 483 -39.79 -16.79 -11.86
N ASN A 484 -38.80 -17.62 -12.22
CA ASN A 484 -38.26 -17.63 -13.56
C ASN A 484 -39.29 -18.17 -14.57
N PRO A 485 -39.06 -18.02 -15.89
CA PRO A 485 -39.97 -18.54 -16.91
C PRO A 485 -40.23 -20.06 -16.80
N ALA A 486 -39.28 -20.82 -16.24
CA ALA A 486 -39.44 -22.27 -16.03
C ALA A 486 -40.24 -22.63 -14.76
N GLY A 487 -40.58 -21.67 -13.90
CA GLY A 487 -41.37 -21.88 -12.69
C GLY A 487 -40.68 -22.68 -11.58
N ASN A 488 -39.38 -22.95 -11.71
CA ASN A 488 -38.63 -23.84 -10.82
C ASN A 488 -37.68 -23.11 -9.86
N THR A 489 -37.38 -21.83 -10.13
CA THR A 489 -36.53 -21.00 -9.26
C THR A 489 -37.27 -19.71 -8.95
N ALA A 490 -37.24 -19.29 -7.69
CA ALA A 490 -37.87 -18.06 -7.22
C ALA A 490 -36.86 -17.07 -6.66
N LEU A 491 -37.12 -15.78 -6.87
CA LEU A 491 -36.37 -14.67 -6.28
C LEU A 491 -37.19 -13.96 -5.23
N LEU A 492 -36.54 -13.73 -4.10
CA LEU A 492 -37.04 -12.96 -2.98
C LEU A 492 -36.07 -11.80 -2.76
N THR A 493 -36.59 -10.59 -2.63
CA THR A 493 -35.81 -9.44 -2.18
C THR A 493 -36.11 -9.21 -0.71
N VAL A 494 -35.08 -9.22 0.11
CA VAL A 494 -35.15 -9.00 1.56
C VAL A 494 -34.50 -7.67 1.87
N ILE A 495 -35.22 -6.79 2.54
CA ILE A 495 -34.72 -5.49 3.01
C ILE A 495 -34.51 -5.62 4.52
N PRO A 496 -33.26 -5.52 5.01
CA PRO A 496 -32.99 -5.51 6.44
C PRO A 496 -33.52 -4.25 7.12
N ASP A 497 -33.64 -4.26 8.46
CA ASP A 497 -33.82 -3.02 9.23
C ASP A 497 -32.50 -2.25 9.34
N SER A 498 -31.39 -2.95 9.55
CA SER A 498 -30.03 -2.43 9.68
C SER A 498 -29.34 -2.12 8.34
N GLY A 499 -28.25 -1.35 8.37
CA GLY A 499 -27.53 -0.94 7.15
C GLY A 499 -26.54 -2.00 6.62
N PRO A 500 -26.13 -1.93 5.35
CA PRO A 500 -25.32 -2.96 4.68
C PRO A 500 -23.95 -3.25 5.31
N SER A 501 -23.36 -2.29 6.03
CA SER A 501 -22.05 -2.45 6.68
C SER A 501 -22.14 -2.88 8.14
N THR A 502 -23.35 -3.15 8.64
CA THR A 502 -23.55 -3.45 10.07
C THR A 502 -23.40 -4.94 10.36
N THR A 503 -23.00 -5.27 11.58
CA THR A 503 -22.90 -6.65 12.05
C THR A 503 -24.26 -7.35 12.04
N GLN A 504 -25.35 -6.63 12.32
CA GLN A 504 -26.71 -7.17 12.28
C GLN A 504 -27.10 -7.70 10.89
N THR A 505 -26.79 -6.94 9.82
CA THR A 505 -27.04 -7.42 8.45
C THR A 505 -26.18 -8.66 8.12
N SER A 506 -24.93 -8.73 8.58
CA SER A 506 -24.07 -9.91 8.41
C SER A 506 -24.67 -11.15 9.09
N ASP A 507 -25.13 -10.98 10.33
CA ASP A 507 -25.79 -12.03 11.11
C ASP A 507 -27.12 -12.46 10.48
N LEU A 508 -27.87 -11.53 9.88
CA LEU A 508 -29.08 -11.82 9.11
C LEU A 508 -28.75 -12.69 7.87
N VAL A 509 -27.72 -12.35 7.10
CA VAL A 509 -27.29 -13.18 5.95
C VAL A 509 -26.95 -14.60 6.42
N LYS A 510 -26.17 -14.73 7.50
CA LYS A 510 -25.84 -16.04 8.09
C LYS A 510 -27.08 -16.78 8.58
N SER A 511 -28.05 -16.08 9.15
CA SER A 511 -29.31 -16.65 9.63
C SER A 511 -30.20 -17.15 8.49
N ILE A 512 -30.31 -16.40 7.39
CA ILE A 512 -31.05 -16.82 6.19
C ILE A 512 -30.42 -18.09 5.59
N ARG A 513 -29.09 -18.16 5.54
CA ARG A 513 -28.35 -19.33 5.05
C ARG A 513 -28.49 -20.56 5.93
N ALA A 514 -28.65 -20.36 7.23
CA ALA A 514 -28.86 -21.42 8.20
C ALA A 514 -30.30 -21.94 8.24
N LEU A 515 -31.24 -21.35 7.49
CA LEU A 515 -32.63 -21.82 7.45
C LEU A 515 -32.72 -23.26 6.92
N PRO A 516 -33.62 -24.09 7.48
CA PRO A 516 -33.81 -25.45 7.01
C PRO A 516 -34.33 -25.44 5.56
N LYS A 517 -33.80 -26.36 4.74
CA LYS A 517 -34.29 -26.59 3.38
C LYS A 517 -35.74 -27.08 3.45
N HIS A 518 -36.69 -26.32 2.89
CA HIS A 518 -38.08 -26.74 2.78
C HIS A 518 -38.29 -27.60 1.53
N ASP A 519 -38.82 -28.82 1.69
CA ASP A 519 -39.13 -29.76 0.61
C ASP A 519 -37.96 -30.07 -0.36
N GLY A 520 -36.72 -29.89 0.11
CA GLY A 520 -35.51 -30.08 -0.70
C GLY A 520 -35.11 -28.88 -1.56
N ALA A 521 -35.77 -27.72 -1.41
CA ALA A 521 -35.36 -26.48 -2.07
C ALA A 521 -34.01 -25.98 -1.52
N GLU A 522 -33.12 -25.57 -2.42
CA GLU A 522 -31.87 -24.93 -2.06
C GLU A 522 -32.06 -23.43 -1.96
N ILE A 523 -31.52 -22.84 -0.88
CA ILE A 523 -31.58 -21.41 -0.61
C ILE A 523 -30.16 -20.88 -0.71
N ALA A 524 -29.98 -19.78 -1.44
CA ALA A 524 -28.70 -19.11 -1.53
C ALA A 524 -28.90 -17.60 -1.54
N VAL A 525 -28.02 -16.87 -0.84
CA VAL A 525 -28.13 -15.41 -0.65
C VAL A 525 -27.05 -14.69 -1.43
N THR A 526 -27.47 -13.72 -2.24
CA THR A 526 -26.61 -12.86 -3.08
C THR A 526 -27.08 -11.40 -3.04
N GLY A 527 -26.57 -10.59 -3.97
CA GLY A 527 -26.66 -9.14 -3.97
C GLY A 527 -25.36 -8.51 -3.46
N ALA A 528 -25.15 -7.22 -3.77
CA ALA A 528 -23.90 -6.52 -3.47
C ALA A 528 -23.50 -6.61 -1.99
N THR A 529 -24.46 -6.54 -1.07
CA THR A 529 -24.22 -6.67 0.37
C THR A 529 -23.77 -8.07 0.77
N ALA A 530 -24.46 -9.13 0.31
CA ALA A 530 -24.07 -10.50 0.60
C ALA A 530 -22.70 -10.87 -0.02
N ILE A 531 -22.43 -10.39 -1.25
CA ILE A 531 -21.12 -10.52 -1.89
C ILE A 531 -20.05 -9.82 -1.04
N SER A 532 -20.32 -8.59 -0.57
CA SER A 532 -19.37 -7.85 0.26
C SER A 532 -19.07 -8.53 1.61
N ILE A 533 -20.09 -9.15 2.22
CA ILE A 533 -19.95 -9.95 3.44
C ILE A 533 -19.09 -11.19 3.17
N ASP A 534 -19.39 -11.96 2.11
CA ASP A 534 -18.63 -13.16 1.75
C ASP A 534 -17.16 -12.84 1.41
N VAL A 535 -16.93 -11.73 0.71
CA VAL A 535 -15.59 -11.21 0.43
C VAL A 535 -14.87 -10.87 1.72
N SER A 536 -15.52 -10.15 2.63
CA SER A 536 -14.92 -9.74 3.90
C SER A 536 -14.61 -10.95 4.80
N ASP A 537 -15.53 -11.91 4.90
CA ASP A 537 -15.34 -13.15 5.66
C ASP A 537 -14.20 -14.00 5.07
N LYS A 538 -14.10 -14.13 3.74
CA LYS A 538 -13.00 -14.87 3.09
C LYS A 538 -11.65 -14.18 3.29
N LEU A 539 -11.61 -12.84 3.17
CA LEU A 539 -10.40 -12.04 3.41
C LEU A 539 -9.94 -12.14 4.87
N ALA A 540 -10.88 -12.02 5.82
CA ALA A 540 -10.59 -12.14 7.24
C ALA A 540 -10.06 -13.54 7.60
N GLY A 541 -10.69 -14.59 7.07
CA GLY A 541 -10.24 -15.98 7.21
C GLY A 541 -8.84 -16.23 6.63
N ALA A 542 -8.44 -15.45 5.61
CA ALA A 542 -7.12 -15.54 5.00
C ALA A 542 -6.01 -14.79 5.75
N LEU A 543 -6.33 -13.92 6.70
CA LEU A 543 -5.33 -13.13 7.42
C LEU A 543 -4.35 -14.00 8.20
N VAL A 544 -4.85 -14.99 8.95
CA VAL A 544 -4.03 -15.88 9.75
C VAL A 544 -3.07 -16.73 8.90
N PRO A 545 -3.52 -17.43 7.84
CA PRO A 545 -2.59 -18.20 7.01
C PRO A 545 -1.58 -17.29 6.29
N TYR A 546 -2.01 -16.13 5.79
CA TYR A 546 -1.09 -15.18 5.14
C TYR A 546 -0.05 -14.62 6.11
N LEU A 547 -0.47 -14.18 7.30
CA LEU A 547 0.43 -13.69 8.34
C LEU A 547 1.42 -14.79 8.77
N SER A 548 0.94 -16.03 8.94
CA SER A 548 1.78 -17.18 9.29
C SER A 548 2.84 -17.46 8.22
N LEU A 549 2.46 -17.39 6.94
CA LEU A 549 3.38 -17.53 5.82
C LEU A 549 4.45 -16.44 5.85
N ILE A 550 4.05 -15.17 5.95
CA ILE A 550 4.94 -14.02 5.97
C ILE A 550 5.91 -14.09 7.15
N VAL A 551 5.40 -14.35 8.36
CA VAL A 551 6.18 -14.49 9.58
C VAL A 551 7.16 -15.66 9.50
N GLY A 552 6.70 -16.82 9.00
CA GLY A 552 7.55 -18.01 8.84
C GLY A 552 8.66 -17.76 7.82
N LEU A 553 8.31 -17.20 6.66
CA LEU A 553 9.28 -16.87 5.62
C LEU A 553 10.27 -15.79 6.09
N ALA A 554 9.80 -14.75 6.77
CA ALA A 554 10.63 -13.73 7.39
C ALA A 554 11.68 -14.33 8.30
N PHE A 555 11.24 -15.21 9.19
CA PHE A 555 12.10 -15.89 10.13
C PHE A 555 13.16 -16.72 9.40
N LEU A 556 12.76 -17.50 8.40
CA LEU A 556 13.67 -18.34 7.60
C LEU A 556 14.68 -17.51 6.79
N LEU A 557 14.23 -16.46 6.10
CA LEU A 557 15.09 -15.59 5.29
C LEU A 557 16.11 -14.86 6.16
N LEU A 558 15.69 -14.31 7.31
CA LEU A 558 16.60 -13.66 8.23
C LEU A 558 17.57 -14.64 8.90
N MET A 559 17.10 -15.83 9.22
CA MET A 559 17.94 -16.88 9.78
C MET A 559 19.03 -17.29 8.79
N LEU A 560 18.71 -17.34 7.49
CA LEU A 560 19.67 -17.58 6.42
C LEU A 560 20.73 -16.45 6.35
N VAL A 561 20.29 -15.19 6.39
CA VAL A 561 21.17 -14.02 6.25
C VAL A 561 22.08 -13.84 7.47
N PHE A 562 21.50 -13.82 8.66
CA PHE A 562 22.24 -13.52 9.89
C PHE A 562 22.89 -14.73 10.52
N ARG A 563 22.48 -15.94 10.12
CA ARG A 563 22.93 -17.22 10.72
C ARG A 563 22.80 -17.16 12.24
N SER A 564 21.63 -16.73 12.72
CA SER A 564 21.27 -16.60 14.13
C SER A 564 19.79 -16.93 14.31
N LEU A 565 19.39 -17.44 15.48
CA LEU A 565 17.99 -17.70 15.82
C LEU A 565 17.31 -16.50 16.50
N LEU A 566 18.05 -15.79 17.37
CA LEU A 566 17.49 -14.71 18.19
C LEU A 566 17.33 -13.40 17.41
N VAL A 567 18.21 -13.14 16.43
CA VAL A 567 18.14 -11.95 15.59
C VAL A 567 16.88 -11.95 14.71
N PRO A 568 16.54 -13.05 14.01
CA PRO A 568 15.25 -13.18 13.32
C PRO A 568 14.06 -13.09 14.27
N LEU A 569 14.07 -13.83 15.39
CA LEU A 569 12.95 -13.85 16.33
C LEU A 569 12.58 -12.44 16.81
N LYS A 570 13.56 -11.64 17.25
CA LYS A 570 13.30 -10.26 17.68
C LYS A 570 12.81 -9.37 16.53
N ALA A 571 13.26 -9.62 15.30
CA ALA A 571 12.89 -8.84 14.14
C ALA A 571 11.41 -9.07 13.80
N THR A 572 11.01 -10.34 13.78
CA THR A 572 9.64 -10.78 13.57
C THR A 572 8.71 -10.25 14.67
N LEU A 573 9.11 -10.30 15.95
CA LEU A 573 8.32 -9.74 17.04
C LEU A 573 8.18 -8.21 16.92
N GLY A 574 9.27 -7.51 16.60
CA GLY A 574 9.24 -6.06 16.35
C GLY A 574 8.31 -5.68 15.19
N PHE A 575 8.34 -6.46 14.11
CA PHE A 575 7.43 -6.32 12.98
C PHE A 575 5.97 -6.52 13.41
N LEU A 576 5.65 -7.57 14.17
CA LEU A 576 4.29 -7.83 14.66
C LEU A 576 3.78 -6.68 15.54
N PHE A 577 4.62 -6.14 16.43
CA PHE A 577 4.25 -4.96 17.22
C PHE A 577 4.03 -3.72 16.35
N SER A 578 4.82 -3.52 15.30
CA SER A 578 4.62 -2.42 14.36
C SER A 578 3.29 -2.54 13.62
N VAL A 579 2.98 -3.73 13.10
CA VAL A 579 1.72 -4.01 12.41
C VAL A 579 0.52 -3.80 13.35
N ALA A 580 0.59 -4.34 14.57
CA ALA A 580 -0.48 -4.17 15.56
C ALA A 580 -0.71 -2.70 15.92
N ALA A 581 0.37 -1.93 16.14
CA ALA A 581 0.27 -0.50 16.41
C ALA A 581 -0.27 0.28 15.20
N THR A 582 0.10 -0.09 13.97
CA THR A 582 -0.46 0.51 12.76
C THR A 582 -1.95 0.23 12.64
N PHE A 583 -2.42 -0.99 12.91
CA PHE A 583 -3.86 -1.29 12.93
C PHE A 583 -4.59 -0.51 14.01
N GLY A 584 -4.03 -0.40 15.21
CA GLY A 584 -4.66 0.38 16.27
C GLY A 584 -4.77 1.87 15.92
N ALA A 585 -3.77 2.43 15.25
CA ALA A 585 -3.88 3.79 14.74
C ALA A 585 -4.87 3.95 13.57
N LEU A 586 -4.97 2.96 12.67
CA LEU A 586 -5.98 2.93 11.61
C LEU A 586 -7.40 2.93 12.20
N VAL A 587 -7.66 2.06 13.19
CA VAL A 587 -8.94 2.03 13.90
C VAL A 587 -9.22 3.35 14.61
N ALA A 588 -8.25 3.88 15.36
CA ALA A 588 -8.42 5.15 16.06
C ALA A 588 -8.78 6.31 15.10
N VAL A 589 -8.16 6.38 13.92
CA VAL A 589 -8.39 7.47 12.97
C VAL A 589 -9.64 7.26 12.11
N PHE A 590 -9.79 6.08 11.49
CA PHE A 590 -10.83 5.83 10.48
C PHE A 590 -12.13 5.27 11.05
N GLN A 591 -12.09 4.53 12.17
CA GLN A 591 -13.30 4.01 12.81
C GLN A 591 -13.77 4.91 13.95
N TRP A 592 -12.87 5.26 14.88
CA TRP A 592 -13.24 6.11 16.01
C TRP A 592 -13.27 7.61 15.66
N GLY A 593 -12.69 8.00 14.52
CA GLY A 593 -12.70 9.39 14.04
C GLY A 593 -11.70 10.32 14.72
N TRP A 594 -10.65 9.79 15.37
CA TRP A 594 -9.60 10.64 15.94
C TRP A 594 -8.85 11.37 14.82
N LEU A 595 -8.56 12.66 15.03
CA LEU A 595 -7.89 13.51 14.05
C LEU A 595 -8.63 13.61 12.69
N ALA A 596 -9.94 13.29 12.65
CA ALA A 596 -10.70 13.29 11.41
C ALA A 596 -10.64 14.64 10.66
N ASP A 597 -10.73 15.74 11.41
CA ASP A 597 -10.65 17.10 10.85
C ASP A 597 -9.27 17.42 10.26
N LEU A 598 -8.19 16.89 10.83
CA LEU A 598 -6.82 17.13 10.36
C LEU A 598 -6.58 16.48 9.00
N PHE A 599 -7.16 15.30 8.78
CA PHE A 599 -7.02 14.53 7.55
C PHE A 599 -8.15 14.75 6.55
N GLY A 600 -9.12 15.62 6.85
CA GLY A 600 -10.25 15.90 5.96
C GLY A 600 -11.21 14.71 5.79
N ILE A 601 -11.26 13.81 6.78
CA ILE A 601 -12.09 12.60 6.77
C ILE A 601 -13.35 12.73 7.64
N THR A 602 -13.67 13.94 8.10
CA THR A 602 -14.86 14.22 8.90
C THR A 602 -16.11 13.77 8.16
N GLY A 603 -16.92 12.91 8.80
CA GLY A 603 -18.10 12.30 8.19
C GLY A 603 -17.84 11.13 7.23
N GLN A 604 -16.59 10.69 7.10
CA GLN A 604 -16.16 9.56 6.25
C GLN A 604 -15.61 8.38 7.08
N THR A 605 -15.93 8.34 8.38
CA THR A 605 -15.53 7.24 9.26
C THR A 605 -16.35 5.99 8.96
N GLY A 606 -15.71 4.83 8.99
CA GLY A 606 -16.35 3.55 8.70
C GLY A 606 -15.41 2.37 8.93
N PRO A 607 -15.87 1.13 8.66
CA PRO A 607 -15.05 -0.06 8.77
C PRO A 607 -13.76 0.06 7.96
N VAL A 608 -12.66 -0.53 8.46
CA VAL A 608 -11.40 -0.57 7.71
C VAL A 608 -11.58 -1.49 6.52
N ILE A 609 -10.98 -1.14 5.39
CA ILE A 609 -11.18 -1.92 4.17
C ILE A 609 -10.66 -3.33 4.33
N SER A 610 -11.49 -4.34 4.05
CA SER A 610 -11.17 -5.76 4.27
C SER A 610 -9.88 -6.23 3.57
N MET A 611 -9.49 -5.59 2.47
CA MET A 611 -8.25 -5.90 1.73
C MET A 611 -7.00 -5.31 2.38
N LEU A 612 -7.14 -4.21 3.12
CA LEU A 612 -6.02 -3.43 3.64
C LEU A 612 -5.10 -4.25 4.53
N PRO A 613 -5.58 -5.05 5.50
CA PRO A 613 -4.67 -5.78 6.40
C PRO A 613 -3.72 -6.74 5.68
N ILE A 614 -4.20 -7.43 4.64
CA ILE A 614 -3.38 -8.35 3.85
C ILE A 614 -2.27 -7.57 3.13
N PHE A 615 -2.62 -6.48 2.43
CA PHE A 615 -1.62 -5.67 1.74
C PHE A 615 -0.66 -4.98 2.70
N LEU A 616 -1.16 -4.43 3.80
CA LEU A 616 -0.35 -3.77 4.82
C LEU A 616 0.69 -4.74 5.38
N ILE A 617 0.28 -5.94 5.80
CA ILE A 617 1.21 -6.97 6.34
C ILE A 617 2.29 -7.30 5.31
N GLY A 618 1.91 -7.60 4.07
CA GLY A 618 2.84 -7.98 3.01
C GLY A 618 3.83 -6.88 2.64
N VAL A 619 3.33 -5.68 2.43
CA VAL A 619 4.13 -4.51 2.01
C VAL A 619 5.01 -4.03 3.14
N VAL A 620 4.47 -3.86 4.36
CA VAL A 620 5.27 -3.44 5.52
C VAL A 620 6.35 -4.46 5.80
N PHE A 621 6.06 -5.75 5.71
CA PHE A 621 7.08 -6.78 5.85
C PHE A 621 8.20 -6.59 4.83
N GLY A 622 7.85 -6.50 3.54
CA GLY A 622 8.83 -6.28 2.49
C GLY A 622 9.72 -5.05 2.72
N LEU A 623 9.11 -3.90 3.03
CA LEU A 623 9.82 -2.63 3.27
C LEU A 623 10.62 -2.61 4.59
N ALA A 624 10.17 -3.38 5.60
CA ALA A 624 10.79 -3.42 6.91
C ALA A 624 12.18 -4.05 6.87
N MET A 625 12.38 -5.06 6.02
CA MET A 625 13.52 -5.95 6.12
C MET A 625 14.85 -5.28 5.75
N ASP A 626 14.82 -4.28 4.90
CA ASP A 626 15.98 -3.71 4.24
C ASP A 626 16.90 -2.98 5.23
N TYR A 627 16.28 -2.21 6.10
CA TYR A 627 16.97 -1.48 7.17
C TYR A 627 17.46 -2.42 8.27
N GLN A 628 16.74 -3.51 8.53
CA GLN A 628 17.15 -4.48 9.54
C GLN A 628 18.44 -5.17 9.09
N ILE A 629 18.51 -5.55 7.83
CA ILE A 629 19.71 -6.10 7.20
C ILE A 629 20.83 -5.08 7.35
N PHE A 630 20.66 -3.86 6.85
CA PHE A 630 21.73 -2.86 6.86
C PHE A 630 22.26 -2.47 8.25
N LEU A 631 21.38 -2.32 9.25
CA LEU A 631 21.79 -1.99 10.61
C LEU A 631 22.47 -3.17 11.30
N VAL A 632 21.85 -4.35 11.24
CA VAL A 632 22.31 -5.50 12.03
C VAL A 632 23.53 -6.15 11.39
N THR A 633 23.67 -6.15 10.06
CA THR A 633 24.90 -6.65 9.42
C THR A 633 26.11 -5.82 9.79
N ARG A 634 26.02 -4.49 9.82
CA ARG A 634 27.11 -3.63 10.32
C ARG A 634 27.45 -3.89 11.79
N MET A 635 26.45 -4.11 12.64
CA MET A 635 26.70 -4.51 14.04
C MET A 635 27.44 -5.85 14.10
N ARG A 636 27.10 -6.79 13.21
CA ARG A 636 27.76 -8.08 13.08
C ARG A 636 29.21 -7.93 12.60
N GLU A 637 29.44 -7.07 11.62
CA GLU A 637 30.77 -6.77 11.06
C GLU A 637 31.72 -6.34 12.17
N GLU A 638 31.36 -5.32 12.96
CA GLU A 638 32.16 -4.86 14.10
C GLU A 638 32.38 -5.97 15.14
N HIS A 639 31.35 -6.77 15.42
CA HIS A 639 31.46 -7.87 16.39
C HIS A 639 32.42 -8.98 15.93
N VAL A 640 32.38 -9.36 14.65
CA VAL A 640 33.27 -10.37 14.07
C VAL A 640 34.72 -9.90 14.07
N HIS A 641 34.97 -8.59 13.97
CA HIS A 641 36.30 -7.99 14.09
C HIS A 641 36.78 -7.82 15.55
N GLY A 642 36.05 -8.37 16.53
CA GLY A 642 36.47 -8.45 17.93
C GLY A 642 35.94 -7.33 18.82
N ALA A 643 35.05 -6.45 18.33
CA ALA A 643 34.45 -5.43 19.17
C ALA A 643 33.51 -6.03 20.23
N GLU A 644 33.56 -5.49 21.45
CA GLU A 644 32.62 -5.83 22.52
C GLU A 644 31.18 -5.56 22.08
N PRO A 645 30.18 -6.39 22.44
CA PRO A 645 28.84 -6.34 21.85
C PRO A 645 28.16 -4.96 21.91
N GLN A 646 28.34 -4.21 23.00
CA GLN A 646 27.79 -2.87 23.12
C GLN A 646 28.49 -1.86 22.21
N ALA A 647 29.82 -1.94 22.10
CA ALA A 647 30.59 -1.09 21.19
C ALA A 647 30.22 -1.40 19.73
N ALA A 648 30.14 -2.68 19.37
CA ALA A 648 29.70 -3.13 18.05
C ALA A 648 28.30 -2.59 17.67
N VAL A 649 27.35 -2.58 18.62
CA VAL A 649 26.03 -1.98 18.41
C VAL A 649 26.13 -0.47 18.20
N VAL A 650 26.89 0.25 19.02
CA VAL A 650 27.01 1.72 18.93
C VAL A 650 27.71 2.16 17.64
N ASP A 651 28.83 1.51 17.30
CA ASP A 651 29.67 1.86 16.14
C ASP A 651 29.00 1.43 14.83
N GLY A 652 28.42 0.23 14.78
CA GLY A 652 27.62 -0.24 13.64
C GLY A 652 26.38 0.64 13.40
N PHE A 653 25.69 1.04 14.46
CA PHE A 653 24.52 1.92 14.38
C PHE A 653 24.86 3.32 13.88
N ALA A 654 25.94 3.93 14.39
CA ALA A 654 26.26 5.33 14.09
C ALA A 654 26.46 5.61 12.60
N HIS A 655 27.02 4.64 11.87
CA HIS A 655 27.22 4.72 10.43
C HIS A 655 25.92 4.54 9.64
N GLY A 656 25.02 3.67 10.12
CA GLY A 656 23.76 3.36 9.45
C GLY A 656 22.61 4.33 9.74
N ALA A 657 22.60 4.96 10.92
CA ALA A 657 21.47 5.73 11.41
C ALA A 657 21.02 6.85 10.47
N ARG A 658 21.96 7.63 9.91
CA ARG A 658 21.64 8.76 9.01
C ARG A 658 20.94 8.32 7.73
N VAL A 659 21.40 7.20 7.17
CA VAL A 659 20.87 6.59 5.95
C VAL A 659 19.42 6.15 6.20
N VAL A 660 19.22 5.39 7.28
CA VAL A 660 17.90 4.87 7.66
C VAL A 660 16.93 6.00 7.99
N THR A 661 17.36 7.05 8.70
CA THR A 661 16.50 8.22 9.00
C THR A 661 16.07 8.93 7.72
N ALA A 662 16.99 9.18 6.79
CA ALA A 662 16.65 9.85 5.54
C ALA A 662 15.65 9.02 4.72
N ALA A 663 15.92 7.73 4.57
CA ALA A 663 15.06 6.79 3.86
C ALA A 663 13.65 6.71 4.48
N ALA A 664 13.57 6.54 5.80
CA ALA A 664 12.29 6.47 6.52
C ALA A 664 11.46 7.74 6.37
N VAL A 665 12.07 8.93 6.47
CA VAL A 665 11.37 10.21 6.29
C VAL A 665 10.86 10.36 4.86
N ILE A 666 11.65 9.96 3.86
CA ILE A 666 11.25 10.01 2.45
C ILE A 666 10.08 9.07 2.18
N MET A 667 10.17 7.81 2.60
CA MET A 667 9.08 6.85 2.41
C MET A 667 7.81 7.26 3.13
N THR A 668 7.94 7.75 4.37
CA THR A 668 6.80 8.30 5.13
C THR A 668 6.16 9.45 4.35
N ALA A 669 6.95 10.37 3.80
CA ALA A 669 6.45 11.49 3.00
C ALA A 669 5.75 11.05 1.70
N VAL A 670 6.31 10.06 0.99
CA VAL A 670 5.71 9.50 -0.22
C VAL A 670 4.34 8.90 0.09
N PHE A 671 4.27 8.00 1.08
CA PHE A 671 3.00 7.37 1.48
C PHE A 671 1.99 8.39 2.05
N SER A 672 2.47 9.42 2.76
CA SER A 672 1.60 10.49 3.26
C SER A 672 0.91 11.26 2.14
N GLY A 673 1.51 11.36 0.94
CA GLY A 673 0.89 11.98 -0.22
C GLY A 673 -0.41 11.29 -0.67
N PHE A 674 -0.52 9.98 -0.42
CA PHE A 674 -1.70 9.18 -0.75
C PHE A 674 -2.85 9.33 0.26
N ILE A 675 -2.59 9.91 1.45
CA ILE A 675 -3.64 10.18 2.46
C ILE A 675 -4.69 11.16 1.93
N LEU A 676 -4.30 12.06 1.03
CA LEU A 676 -5.21 13.06 0.44
C LEU A 676 -6.07 12.48 -0.69
N SER A 677 -6.01 11.17 -0.95
CA SER A 677 -6.82 10.53 -1.99
C SER A 677 -8.31 10.51 -1.63
N ASP A 678 -9.16 10.70 -2.63
CA ASP A 678 -10.62 10.55 -2.51
C ASP A 678 -11.07 9.08 -2.46
N GLN A 679 -10.18 8.14 -2.80
CA GLN A 679 -10.47 6.72 -2.68
C GLN A 679 -10.06 6.21 -1.30
N ALA A 680 -11.02 5.66 -0.56
CA ALA A 680 -10.81 5.13 0.78
C ALA A 680 -9.65 4.12 0.85
N LEU A 681 -9.55 3.20 -0.12
CA LEU A 681 -8.47 2.20 -0.18
C LEU A 681 -7.08 2.85 -0.25
N ILE A 682 -6.91 3.82 -1.13
CA ILE A 682 -5.62 4.51 -1.30
C ILE A 682 -5.28 5.33 -0.06
N ARG A 683 -6.28 6.02 0.48
CA ARG A 683 -6.15 6.86 1.67
C ARG A 683 -5.71 6.06 2.89
N GLU A 684 -6.45 5.00 3.21
CA GLU A 684 -6.15 4.13 4.36
C GLU A 684 -4.81 3.42 4.18
N MET A 685 -4.49 2.93 2.96
CA MET A 685 -3.19 2.33 2.69
C MET A 685 -2.04 3.35 2.81
N GLY A 686 -2.21 4.57 2.28
CA GLY A 686 -1.23 5.64 2.39
C GLY A 686 -0.94 6.00 3.85
N PHE A 687 -1.99 6.14 4.66
CA PHE A 687 -1.87 6.38 6.10
C PHE A 687 -1.20 5.19 6.81
N GLY A 688 -1.71 3.98 6.59
CA GLY A 688 -1.22 2.76 7.21
C GLY A 688 0.25 2.51 6.90
N LEU A 689 0.66 2.61 5.64
CA LEU A 689 2.05 2.42 5.21
C LEU A 689 2.97 3.52 5.72
N ALA A 690 2.55 4.79 5.68
CA ALA A 690 3.33 5.90 6.22
C ALA A 690 3.62 5.69 7.72
N LEU A 691 2.59 5.35 8.49
CA LEU A 691 2.72 5.12 9.91
C LEU A 691 3.50 3.84 10.24
N ALA A 692 3.27 2.75 9.50
CA ALA A 692 4.01 1.51 9.67
C ALA A 692 5.51 1.71 9.45
N VAL A 693 5.89 2.42 8.37
CA VAL A 693 7.29 2.77 8.11
C VAL A 693 7.86 3.65 9.23
N LEU A 694 7.11 4.63 9.72
CA LEU A 694 7.53 5.50 10.81
C LEU A 694 7.79 4.72 12.11
N ILE A 695 6.83 3.89 12.52
CA ILE A 695 6.92 3.07 13.72
C ILE A 695 8.09 2.08 13.59
N ASP A 696 8.16 1.35 12.48
CA ASP A 696 9.17 0.33 12.29
C ASP A 696 10.59 0.92 12.17
N ALA A 697 10.77 2.04 11.46
CA ALA A 697 12.08 2.67 11.36
C ALA A 697 12.58 3.26 12.68
N PHE A 698 11.76 4.06 13.37
CA PHE A 698 12.19 4.82 14.54
C PHE A 698 12.00 4.07 15.86
N VAL A 699 10.83 3.45 16.05
CA VAL A 699 10.47 2.80 17.30
C VAL A 699 11.07 1.39 17.34
N VAL A 700 10.92 0.62 16.27
CA VAL A 700 11.45 -0.76 16.22
C VAL A 700 12.96 -0.73 15.95
N ARG A 701 13.40 -0.24 14.79
CA ARG A 701 14.82 -0.36 14.39
C ARG A 701 15.78 0.58 15.08
N MET A 702 15.41 1.82 15.34
CA MET A 702 16.31 2.76 16.01
C MET A 702 16.30 2.66 17.53
N THR A 703 15.30 1.98 18.11
CA THR A 703 15.10 1.98 19.57
C THR A 703 15.01 0.56 20.13
N LEU A 704 14.01 -0.24 19.71
CA LEU A 704 13.83 -1.61 20.20
C LEU A 704 15.03 -2.51 19.86
N VAL A 705 15.48 -2.48 18.60
CA VAL A 705 16.53 -3.38 18.10
C VAL A 705 17.87 -3.19 18.83
N PRO A 706 18.44 -1.97 18.97
CA PRO A 706 19.67 -1.77 19.73
C PRO A 706 19.53 -2.13 21.21
N ALA A 707 18.36 -1.89 21.82
CA ALA A 707 18.11 -2.26 23.21
C ALA A 707 18.15 -3.78 23.41
N VAL A 708 17.46 -4.54 22.54
CA VAL A 708 17.46 -6.01 22.58
C VAL A 708 18.86 -6.57 22.30
N MET A 709 19.58 -6.01 21.32
CA MET A 709 20.94 -6.44 21.01
C MET A 709 21.91 -6.20 22.17
N ALA A 710 21.78 -5.07 22.87
CA ALA A 710 22.58 -4.77 24.05
C ALA A 710 22.29 -5.73 25.22
N LEU A 711 21.05 -6.19 25.39
CA LEU A 711 20.67 -7.19 26.41
C LEU A 711 21.12 -8.59 26.06
N LEU A 712 20.98 -9.00 24.80
CA LEU A 712 21.38 -10.34 24.34
C LEU A 712 22.90 -10.51 24.29
N GLY A 713 23.65 -9.42 24.05
CA GLY A 713 25.10 -9.43 23.99
C GLY A 713 25.64 -10.47 23.00
N ARG A 714 26.62 -11.28 23.43
CA ARG A 714 27.22 -12.34 22.59
C ARG A 714 26.22 -13.43 22.19
N ARG A 715 25.15 -13.65 22.98
CA ARG A 715 24.13 -14.67 22.67
C ARG A 715 23.28 -14.31 21.46
N ALA A 716 23.21 -13.03 21.09
CA ALA A 716 22.46 -12.58 19.91
C ALA A 716 22.86 -13.32 18.63
N TRP A 717 24.12 -13.75 18.52
CA TRP A 717 24.69 -14.42 17.35
C TRP A 717 24.73 -15.94 17.47
N TYR A 718 24.03 -16.52 18.44
CA TYR A 718 24.03 -17.96 18.65
C TYR A 718 23.27 -18.71 17.54
N LEU A 719 23.89 -19.79 17.06
CA LEU A 719 23.29 -20.74 16.13
C LEU A 719 23.66 -22.18 16.53
N PRO A 720 22.70 -23.13 16.58
CA PRO A 720 23.00 -24.54 16.81
C PRO A 720 23.89 -25.13 15.70
N ARG A 721 24.87 -25.96 16.06
CA ARG A 721 25.86 -26.54 15.12
C ARG A 721 25.23 -27.39 14.01
N TRP A 722 24.10 -28.05 14.28
CA TRP A 722 23.39 -28.85 13.28
C TRP A 722 22.75 -27.96 12.20
N LEU A 723 22.22 -26.81 12.61
CA LEU A 723 21.57 -25.85 11.73
C LEU A 723 22.61 -25.08 10.91
N ASP A 724 23.76 -24.74 11.49
CA ASP A 724 24.88 -24.12 10.78
C ASP A 724 25.44 -24.97 9.62
N ARG A 725 25.38 -26.31 9.76
CA ARG A 725 25.76 -27.26 8.69
C ARG A 725 24.74 -27.34 7.56
N LEU A 726 23.45 -27.12 7.86
CA LEU A 726 22.37 -27.22 6.88
C LEU A 726 22.20 -25.93 6.07
N LEU A 727 22.49 -24.77 6.68
CA LEU A 727 22.27 -23.47 6.04
C LEU A 727 23.37 -23.13 5.01
N PRO A 728 23.02 -22.72 3.78
CA PRO A 728 24.00 -22.25 2.80
C PRO A 728 24.69 -20.94 3.23
N ARG A 729 25.89 -20.67 2.70
CA ARG A 729 26.63 -19.42 2.94
C ARG A 729 26.31 -18.42 1.83
N VAL A 730 25.56 -17.37 2.16
CA VAL A 730 25.19 -16.30 1.22
C VAL A 730 26.02 -15.04 1.54
N ASP A 731 26.82 -14.58 0.58
CA ASP A 731 27.58 -13.32 0.68
C ASP A 731 26.67 -12.16 0.24
N VAL A 732 26.02 -11.52 1.22
CA VAL A 732 25.04 -10.44 1.02
C VAL A 732 25.71 -9.05 0.92
N GLU A 733 26.91 -8.86 1.48
CA GLU A 733 27.58 -7.54 1.54
C GLU A 733 28.82 -7.42 0.64
N GLY A 734 29.25 -8.53 0.03
CA GLY A 734 30.38 -8.53 -0.89
C GLY A 734 31.73 -8.55 -0.17
N ASP A 735 31.85 -9.27 0.94
CA ASP A 735 33.12 -9.47 1.66
C ASP A 735 34.23 -9.95 0.70
N SER A 736 33.85 -10.77 -0.28
CA SER A 736 34.70 -11.26 -1.36
C SER A 736 35.37 -10.17 -2.21
N LEU A 737 34.80 -8.96 -2.30
CA LEU A 737 35.37 -7.83 -3.03
C LEU A 737 36.51 -7.13 -2.27
N ARG A 738 36.54 -7.22 -0.94
CA ARG A 738 37.55 -6.55 -0.10
C ARG A 738 38.86 -7.33 -0.06
N THR A 739 38.80 -8.67 -0.06
CA THR A 739 39.96 -9.57 -0.07
C THR A 739 40.80 -9.56 -1.35
N ARG A 740 40.33 -8.92 -2.44
CA ARG A 740 41.02 -8.86 -3.74
C ARG A 740 41.83 -7.58 -3.98
N GLN A 741 42.16 -6.82 -2.95
CA GLN A 741 43.17 -5.76 -3.13
C GLN A 741 44.54 -6.42 -3.40
N PRO A 742 45.22 -6.11 -4.52
CA PRO A 742 46.65 -6.38 -4.60
C PRO A 742 47.31 -5.55 -3.51
N SER A 743 48.01 -6.22 -2.59
CA SER A 743 48.88 -5.55 -1.62
C SER A 743 49.81 -4.61 -2.38
N VAL A 744 49.72 -3.31 -2.08
CA VAL A 744 50.70 -2.33 -2.53
C VAL A 744 52.08 -2.88 -2.13
N PRO A 745 53.04 -3.04 -3.05
CA PRO A 745 54.39 -3.43 -2.68
C PRO A 745 54.90 -2.37 -1.70
N ARG A 746 55.26 -2.78 -0.47
CA ARG A 746 56.02 -1.90 0.41
C ARG A 746 57.29 -1.53 -0.35
N GLU A 747 57.50 -0.23 -0.59
CA GLU A 747 58.79 0.27 -1.05
C GLU A 747 59.88 -0.26 -0.11
N PRO A 748 60.99 -0.80 -0.64
CA PRO A 748 62.09 -1.24 0.20
C PRO A 748 62.62 -0.03 0.96
N GLU A 749 62.60 -0.16 2.28
CA GLU A 749 63.17 0.78 3.24
C GLU A 749 64.64 1.02 2.86
N LEU A 750 64.96 2.25 2.43
CA LEU A 750 66.34 2.67 2.19
C LEU A 750 67.07 2.65 3.53
N VAL A 751 67.86 1.61 3.77
CA VAL A 751 68.80 1.53 4.87
C VAL A 751 69.81 2.67 4.68
N SER A 752 69.70 3.71 5.52
CA SER A 752 70.75 4.71 5.64
C SER A 752 71.99 4.03 6.23
N GLY A 753 73.02 3.86 5.40
CA GLY A 753 74.34 3.42 5.86
C GLY A 753 74.95 4.45 6.79
N GLY A 754 74.84 4.21 8.10
CA GLY A 754 75.63 4.85 9.13
C GLY A 754 77.02 4.26 9.14
N ARG A 755 78.03 5.14 9.08
CA ARG A 755 79.45 4.86 9.31
C ARG A 755 79.65 4.12 10.63
N ASP A 756 80.44 3.06 10.60
CA ASP A 756 81.14 2.55 11.78
C ASP A 756 82.63 2.82 11.58
N ASP A 757 83.16 3.69 12.45
CA ASP A 757 84.58 3.87 12.70
C ASP A 757 85.01 2.76 13.69
N GLY A 758 86.06 1.99 13.37
CA GLY A 758 86.72 1.14 14.37
C GLY A 758 87.41 -0.14 13.87
N HIS A 759 88.50 0.00 13.09
CA HIS A 759 89.84 -0.51 13.40
C HIS A 759 90.81 -0.34 12.24
#